data_AF-A0A819NEA8-F1
#
_entry.id   AF-A0A819NEA8-F1
#
_cell.length_a   1.000
_cell.length_b   1.000
_cell.length_c   1.000
_cell.angle_alpha   90.00
_cell.angle_beta   90.00
_cell.angle_gamma   90.00
#
_symmetry.space_group_name_H-M   'P 1'
#
loop_
_entity.id
_entity.type
_entity.pdbx_description
1 polymer ?
#
loop_
_entity_poly.entity_id
_entity_poly.type
_entity_poly.pdbx_seq_one_letter_code
_entity_poly.pdbx_strand_id
1 'polypeptide(L)'
;MITIVVLDAFFDLFITICIILNTLFMALDHHGQSELMTRILILGNYIFTTIFTAESVLKIIALTPAKYLRNGWNVFDLIIVTVSLIELGLANVKGLSILRSFRLLRVFKLAKSWQTLNRLMSIIGKSIGALGNLTLILGIIIFIFAVMGMQLFGQKYYDKFGKDIPRWNFFDFFHAFMIVFRVLCGEWIESMWVCLECAGWPCIPFFLLTFVIGNLVILNLFLALLLASFGSSVLTEKEDDEEEDKIAEALNRIQRFIDFLITFILRLFHRKKQILKDINNIVVDNQLLSTTKESTNNLTLQTLYQSEDLNISVVLNNDSLIKHDNIEIQPMNNNSISPSPWQILHIPPDCFPNIISKHFICCDKYISKSIQEQWTYFRSLIYYIVEHQYFEYLIIISILASSTTLALEDVNTRQQPKFLFILTIFDKIFTVIFTIELILKWFAYGITNYFTNGWNKLDFIIVIVSILGTILDLLGIADIPIFKSMRTLRALRPLKALSRFEGIRIVVNALFGAIPSIFNVLLVCLVFWLIFSIMGVQLFGGKFYKCVYVDTHNRVNISENIKNKIDCLNRNFTWENSRINFDNVLIGYLALFQVATFKGWIEIMSDATDAKDIDIQPEYETNVYILLYFVFFIIFGSFFTLNLFIGVVIDNFNQQKRMLSFLIHKIIYSKKILGADGTLDMFMTEDQKKYYNAMKKMGSKKPTKALPRPRFALGRFLFDVTTNQKFDIFIMICIFLNMVCMCLEHHNQSYIYDLVLDYINTLFVIIFTIECIMKLIALNFKYFTIPWNVFDFIIVVASVLGQALGEIMAQFVVNPTLLRVVRVARVGRILRLVKGAKGIRTLLFALAVSMPALFNIGLLLFLVMFIYSIFGMSFFAYVRKSAGITDLFNFETFPNSMIVLFQMCTTAGWSGVFQALTNDQPPDCDPTLNTPSHKGDCGNPAIATPFLVSYVIITSLIVINMYIAVILENFNQAQEDVQQGLTDDDYDMYYEKWQRFDPSGSQFIKYDQLSDFVDDLEPPLRISKPNHLILVRMNLPICEYDRMHCVDILDGLTKYFLGTLDTEIAIYIFI
;
A
#
# COMPACT_ATOMS: atom_id res chain seq x y z
N MET A 1 -38.26 38.29 6.50
CA MET A 1 -37.00 38.74 5.85
C MET A 1 -35.79 38.04 6.45
N ILE A 2 -35.51 38.15 7.76
CA ILE A 2 -34.36 37.49 8.41
C ILE A 2 -34.34 35.97 8.17
N THR A 3 -35.49 35.30 8.30
CA THR A 3 -35.63 33.86 8.02
C THR A 3 -35.29 33.49 6.57
N ILE A 4 -35.56 34.37 5.60
CA ILE A 4 -35.25 34.13 4.18
C ILE A 4 -33.74 34.21 3.96
N VAL A 5 -33.07 35.18 4.57
CA VAL A 5 -31.61 35.37 4.47
C VAL A 5 -30.85 34.22 5.14
N VAL A 6 -31.26 33.81 6.35
CA VAL A 6 -30.56 32.77 7.12
C VAL A 6 -30.72 31.37 6.51
N LEU A 7 -31.82 31.11 5.80
CA LEU A 7 -32.05 29.82 5.15
C LEU A 7 -31.45 29.73 3.74
N ASP A 8 -30.96 30.85 3.19
CA ASP A 8 -30.42 30.90 1.83
C ASP A 8 -29.04 30.23 1.73
N ALA A 9 -28.82 29.54 0.62
CA ALA A 9 -27.60 28.79 0.36
C ALA A 9 -26.34 29.69 0.29
N PHE A 10 -26.49 30.95 -0.15
CA PHE A 10 -25.38 31.90 -0.17
C PHE A 10 -24.94 32.35 1.22
N PHE A 11 -25.85 32.38 2.21
CA PHE A 11 -25.48 32.68 3.59
C PHE A 11 -24.64 31.57 4.20
N ASP A 12 -25.04 30.31 4.01
CA ASP A 12 -24.25 29.14 4.46
C ASP A 12 -22.88 29.06 3.74
N LEU A 13 -22.82 29.40 2.43
CA LEU A 13 -21.56 29.50 1.68
C LEU A 13 -20.65 30.61 2.23
N PHE A 14 -21.19 31.79 2.53
CA PHE A 14 -20.44 32.91 3.11
C PHE A 14 -19.81 32.52 4.45
N ILE A 15 -20.60 31.91 5.35
CA ILE A 15 -20.09 31.42 6.64
C ILE A 15 -18.99 30.37 6.44
N THR A 16 -19.16 29.45 5.48
CA THR A 16 -18.14 28.44 5.16
C THR A 16 -16.82 29.07 4.72
N ILE A 17 -16.86 30.08 3.84
CA ILE A 17 -15.67 30.84 3.42
C ILE A 17 -15.02 31.53 4.62
N CYS A 18 -15.82 32.13 5.52
CA CYS A 18 -15.31 32.74 6.75
C CYS A 18 -14.63 31.72 7.68
N ILE A 19 -15.14 30.49 7.78
CA ILE A 19 -14.51 29.41 8.57
C ILE A 19 -13.16 29.01 7.96
N ILE A 20 -13.09 28.82 6.64
CA ILE A 20 -11.84 28.48 5.94
C ILE A 20 -10.80 29.59 6.14
N LEU A 21 -11.22 30.84 5.95
CA LEU A 21 -10.32 31.98 6.13
C LEU A 21 -9.88 32.14 7.59
N ASN A 22 -10.77 31.92 8.56
CA ASN A 22 -10.40 31.93 9.98
C ASN A 22 -9.37 30.85 10.30
N THR A 23 -9.55 29.65 9.74
CA THR A 23 -8.61 28.54 9.90
C THR A 23 -7.25 28.87 9.29
N LEU A 24 -7.21 29.48 8.11
CA LEU A 24 -5.98 29.93 7.47
C LEU A 24 -5.26 31.00 8.31
N PHE A 25 -6.00 31.97 8.87
CA PHE A 25 -5.43 32.98 9.77
C PHE A 25 -4.79 32.34 11.00
N MET A 26 -5.45 31.35 11.61
CA MET A 26 -4.87 30.60 12.73
C MET A 26 -3.62 29.81 12.32
N ALA A 27 -3.56 29.31 11.08
CA ALA A 27 -2.42 28.56 10.57
C ALA A 27 -1.22 29.43 10.16
N LEU A 28 -1.42 30.73 9.94
CA LEU A 28 -0.36 31.69 9.62
C LEU A 28 0.40 32.20 10.84
N ASP A 29 -0.09 31.91 12.05
CA ASP A 29 0.60 32.26 13.29
C ASP A 29 1.94 31.51 13.39
N HIS A 30 3.01 32.23 13.68
CA HIS A 30 4.37 31.67 13.75
C HIS A 30 5.27 32.48 14.68
N HIS A 31 6.31 31.83 15.19
CA HIS A 31 7.34 32.46 16.00
C HIS A 31 8.20 33.42 15.16
N GLY A 32 8.62 34.55 15.75
CA GLY A 32 9.45 35.55 15.06
C GLY A 32 8.69 36.44 14.05
N GLN A 33 7.36 36.43 14.06
CA GLN A 33 6.55 37.24 13.16
C GLN A 33 6.68 38.75 13.42
N SER A 34 6.52 39.56 12.37
CA SER A 34 6.52 41.03 12.48
C SER A 34 5.33 41.55 13.31
N GLU A 35 5.50 42.71 13.94
CA GLU A 35 4.40 43.36 14.68
C GLU A 35 3.18 43.64 13.80
N LEU A 36 3.38 43.95 12.51
CA LEU A 36 2.29 44.18 11.57
C LEU A 36 1.45 42.91 11.38
N MET A 37 2.12 41.75 11.16
CA MET A 37 1.44 40.47 11.01
C MET A 37 0.64 40.11 12.26
N THR A 38 1.24 40.29 13.44
CA THR A 38 0.58 40.06 14.73
C THR A 38 -0.70 40.90 14.87
N ARG A 39 -0.65 42.19 14.52
CA ARG A 39 -1.83 43.07 14.56
C ARG A 39 -2.93 42.62 13.57
N ILE A 40 -2.55 42.19 12.37
CA ILE A 40 -3.51 41.67 11.37
C ILE A 40 -4.21 40.41 11.88
N LEU A 41 -3.46 39.47 12.48
CA LEU A 41 -4.02 38.23 13.02
C LEU A 41 -4.97 38.50 14.20
N ILE A 42 -4.61 39.41 15.10
CA ILE A 42 -5.47 39.84 16.22
C ILE A 42 -6.76 40.50 15.68
N LEU A 43 -6.65 41.42 14.72
CA LEU A 43 -7.80 42.07 14.10
C LEU A 43 -8.72 41.05 13.41
N GLY A 44 -8.13 40.10 12.66
CA GLY A 44 -8.87 39.00 12.05
C GLY A 44 -9.66 38.19 13.08
N ASN A 45 -9.05 37.84 14.22
CA ASN A 45 -9.73 37.12 15.29
C ASN A 45 -10.96 37.85 15.85
N TYR A 46 -10.91 39.18 15.99
CA TYR A 46 -12.06 39.99 16.39
C TYR A 46 -13.17 39.98 15.32
N ILE A 47 -12.81 40.13 14.04
CA ILE A 47 -13.76 40.12 12.92
C ILE A 47 -14.49 38.77 12.85
N PHE A 48 -13.77 37.66 12.85
CA PHE A 48 -14.38 36.33 12.75
C PHE A 48 -15.27 36.00 13.95
N THR A 49 -14.82 36.33 15.17
CA THR A 49 -15.64 36.11 16.38
C THR A 49 -16.94 36.91 16.34
N THR A 50 -16.90 38.14 15.80
CA THR A 50 -18.09 38.98 15.61
C THR A 50 -19.03 38.38 14.56
N ILE A 51 -18.51 37.91 13.42
CA ILE A 51 -19.30 37.25 12.36
C ILE A 51 -20.02 36.01 12.91
N PHE A 52 -19.33 35.12 13.62
CA PHE A 52 -19.93 33.91 14.19
C PHE A 52 -20.94 34.18 15.30
N THR A 53 -20.72 35.24 16.09
CA THR A 53 -21.69 35.70 17.08
C THR A 53 -22.96 36.22 16.40
N ALA A 54 -22.80 37.05 15.37
CA ALA A 54 -23.91 37.57 14.59
C ALA A 54 -24.69 36.44 13.89
N GLU A 55 -24.00 35.46 13.30
CA GLU A 55 -24.60 34.26 12.71
C GLU A 55 -25.49 33.52 13.71
N SER A 56 -24.97 33.24 14.90
CA SER A 56 -25.70 32.49 15.93
C SER A 56 -26.93 33.26 16.43
N VAL A 57 -26.80 34.57 16.65
CA VAL A 57 -27.92 35.44 17.03
C VAL A 57 -28.99 35.50 15.94
N LEU A 58 -28.58 35.68 14.68
CA LEU A 58 -29.52 35.70 13.53
C LEU A 58 -30.23 34.36 13.39
N LYS A 59 -29.55 33.22 13.60
CA LYS A 59 -30.16 31.89 13.58
C LYS A 59 -31.14 31.68 14.73
N ILE A 60 -30.86 32.15 15.95
CA ILE A 60 -31.78 32.05 17.09
C ILE A 60 -33.04 32.90 16.87
N ILE A 61 -32.90 34.07 16.23
CA ILE A 61 -34.04 34.95 15.89
C ILE A 61 -34.87 34.33 14.75
N ALA A 62 -34.22 33.77 13.73
CA ALA A 62 -34.89 33.15 12.59
C ALA A 62 -35.56 31.80 12.92
N LEU A 63 -34.92 31.02 13.78
CA LEU A 63 -35.35 29.70 14.24
C LEU A 63 -35.58 29.81 15.75
N THR A 64 -36.83 29.99 16.17
CA THR A 64 -37.26 30.00 17.59
C THR A 64 -36.34 29.15 18.49
N PRO A 65 -35.91 29.62 19.69
CA PRO A 65 -34.85 28.96 20.48
C PRO A 65 -35.01 27.44 20.66
N ALA A 66 -36.24 26.94 20.84
CA ALA A 66 -36.52 25.50 20.93
C ALA A 66 -36.18 24.72 19.65
N LYS A 67 -36.42 25.31 18.47
CA LYS A 67 -36.06 24.71 17.16
C LYS A 67 -34.56 24.80 16.90
N TYR A 68 -33.92 25.89 17.35
CA TYR A 68 -32.46 26.04 17.26
C TYR A 68 -31.72 24.97 18.07
N LEU A 69 -32.10 24.76 19.33
CA LEU A 69 -31.45 23.80 20.24
C LEU A 69 -31.73 22.32 19.90
N ARG A 70 -32.74 22.03 19.07
CA ARG A 70 -33.01 20.66 18.62
C ARG A 70 -31.94 20.14 17.64
N ASN A 71 -31.27 21.03 16.90
CA ASN A 71 -30.23 20.65 15.96
C ASN A 71 -28.86 20.63 16.67
N GLY A 72 -28.21 19.47 16.68
CA GLY A 72 -26.90 19.27 17.31
C GLY A 72 -25.80 20.21 16.77
N TRP A 73 -25.80 20.52 15.47
CA TRP A 73 -24.83 21.45 14.87
C TRP A 73 -25.02 22.89 15.36
N ASN A 74 -26.26 23.33 15.54
CA ASN A 74 -26.56 24.65 16.09
C ASN A 74 -26.14 24.76 17.56
N VAL A 75 -26.35 23.70 18.36
CA VAL A 75 -25.87 23.64 19.75
C VAL A 75 -24.34 23.71 19.80
N PHE A 76 -23.66 22.96 18.93
CA PHE A 76 -22.20 23.00 18.83
C PHE A 76 -21.68 24.39 18.43
N ASP A 77 -22.32 25.04 17.45
CA ASP A 77 -22.00 26.40 17.04
C ASP A 77 -22.15 27.41 18.20
N LEU A 78 -23.22 27.28 19.00
CA LEU A 78 -23.47 28.11 20.17
C LEU A 78 -22.41 27.91 21.25
N ILE A 79 -21.96 26.66 21.50
CA ILE A 79 -20.87 26.37 22.44
C ILE A 79 -19.58 27.06 21.98
N ILE A 80 -19.24 26.98 20.69
CA ILE A 80 -18.03 27.63 20.17
C ILE A 80 -18.10 29.16 20.34
N VAL A 81 -19.25 29.77 20.04
CA VAL A 81 -19.43 31.23 20.18
C VAL A 81 -19.36 31.66 21.64
N THR A 82 -19.99 30.93 22.55
CA THR A 82 -19.96 31.25 23.99
C THR A 82 -18.54 31.15 24.55
N VAL A 83 -17.79 30.08 24.25
CA VAL A 83 -16.38 29.95 24.65
C VAL A 83 -15.52 31.09 24.08
N SER A 84 -15.76 31.47 22.82
CA SER A 84 -15.04 32.58 22.17
C SER A 84 -15.30 33.94 22.83
N LEU A 85 -16.53 34.19 23.30
CA LEU A 85 -16.87 35.42 24.02
C LEU A 85 -16.27 35.45 25.43
N ILE A 86 -16.29 34.31 26.12
CA ILE A 86 -15.65 34.15 27.44
C ILE A 86 -14.16 34.45 27.35
N GLU A 87 -13.50 33.91 26.32
CA GLU A 87 -12.07 34.13 26.08
C GLU A 87 -11.74 35.62 25.86
N LEU A 88 -12.56 36.31 25.06
CA LEU A 88 -12.40 37.74 24.81
C LEU A 88 -12.63 38.56 26.08
N GLY A 89 -13.57 38.17 26.94
CA GLY A 89 -13.82 38.79 28.24
C GLY A 89 -12.72 38.52 29.28
N LEU A 90 -12.00 37.40 29.17
CA LEU A 90 -10.94 36.98 30.09
C LEU A 90 -9.52 37.20 29.55
N ALA A 91 -9.35 37.99 28.49
CA ALA A 91 -8.09 38.14 27.78
C ALA A 91 -6.90 38.60 28.67
N ASN A 92 -7.18 39.29 29.78
CA ASN A 92 -6.19 39.86 30.71
C ASN A 92 -5.77 38.93 31.87
N VAL A 93 -6.40 37.76 32.02
CA VAL A 93 -6.09 36.84 33.14
C VAL A 93 -4.91 35.94 32.76
N LYS A 94 -3.77 36.12 33.43
CA LYS A 94 -2.59 35.25 33.29
C LYS A 94 -2.90 33.85 33.85
N GLY A 95 -2.56 32.80 33.10
CA GLY A 95 -2.77 31.39 33.50
C GLY A 95 -3.90 30.67 32.73
N LEU A 96 -4.81 31.40 32.09
CA LEU A 96 -5.89 30.82 31.26
C LEU A 96 -5.54 30.79 29.77
N SER A 97 -4.25 30.80 29.41
CA SER A 97 -3.80 30.84 28.00
C SER A 97 -4.31 29.64 27.18
N ILE A 98 -4.60 28.51 27.83
CA ILE A 98 -5.21 27.32 27.20
C ILE A 98 -6.59 27.62 26.60
N LEU A 99 -7.35 28.58 27.17
CA LEU A 99 -8.65 28.96 26.62
C LEU A 99 -8.52 29.53 25.19
N ARG A 100 -7.36 30.09 24.84
CA ARG A 100 -7.08 30.61 23.50
C ARG A 100 -6.97 29.48 22.47
N SER A 101 -6.59 28.27 22.89
CA SER A 101 -6.55 27.09 22.04
C SER A 101 -7.94 26.54 21.74
N PHE A 102 -8.99 26.88 22.50
CA PHE A 102 -10.37 26.50 22.16
C PHE A 102 -10.89 27.18 20.89
N ARG A 103 -10.23 28.23 20.40
CA ARG A 103 -10.51 28.80 19.06
C ARG A 103 -10.38 27.74 17.96
N LEU A 104 -9.56 26.71 18.16
CA LEU A 104 -9.38 25.60 17.23
C LEU A 104 -10.63 24.74 17.08
N LEU A 105 -11.55 24.75 18.05
CA LEU A 105 -12.83 24.06 17.92
C LEU A 105 -13.65 24.58 16.73
N ARG A 106 -13.39 25.82 16.29
CA ARG A 106 -14.00 26.41 15.08
C ARG A 106 -13.65 25.63 13.81
N VAL A 107 -12.49 24.97 13.75
CA VAL A 107 -12.09 24.15 12.59
C VAL A 107 -13.06 23.00 12.37
N PHE A 108 -13.62 22.42 13.45
CA PHE A 108 -14.65 21.39 13.34
C PHE A 108 -15.95 21.87 12.71
N LYS A 109 -16.20 23.19 12.62
CA LYS A 109 -17.35 23.71 11.85
C LYS A 109 -17.23 23.39 10.34
N LEU A 110 -16.02 23.18 9.82
CA LEU A 110 -15.81 22.74 8.44
C LEU A 110 -16.48 21.40 8.15
N ALA A 111 -16.65 20.55 9.17
CA ALA A 111 -17.32 19.26 9.03
C ALA A 111 -18.77 19.42 8.57
N LYS A 112 -19.46 20.49 8.98
CA LYS A 112 -20.83 20.76 8.52
C LYS A 112 -20.90 21.03 7.01
N SER A 113 -19.92 21.74 6.47
CA SER A 113 -19.87 22.13 5.06
C SER A 113 -19.21 21.09 4.15
N TRP A 114 -18.47 20.14 4.72
CA TRP A 114 -17.72 19.16 3.95
C TRP A 114 -18.22 17.74 4.20
N GLN A 115 -18.97 17.20 3.24
CA GLN A 115 -19.58 15.88 3.32
C GLN A 115 -18.62 14.77 3.75
N THR A 116 -17.41 14.71 3.21
CA THR A 116 -16.43 13.66 3.58
C THR A 116 -16.05 13.74 5.06
N LEU A 117 -15.80 14.95 5.58
CA LEU A 117 -15.47 15.16 6.98
C LEU A 117 -16.70 14.93 7.89
N ASN A 118 -17.90 15.30 7.43
CA ASN A 118 -19.16 15.02 8.13
C ASN A 118 -19.40 13.51 8.29
N ARG A 119 -19.30 12.76 7.18
CA ARG A 119 -19.43 11.30 7.16
C ARG A 119 -18.43 10.66 8.12
N LEU A 120 -17.16 11.08 8.07
CA LEU A 120 -16.15 10.57 8.98
C LEU A 120 -16.48 10.84 10.45
N MET A 121 -16.90 12.06 10.80
CA MET A 121 -17.31 12.40 12.16
C MET A 121 -18.55 11.62 12.61
N SER A 122 -19.50 11.37 11.71
CA SER A 122 -20.65 10.49 11.95
C SER A 122 -20.22 9.05 12.24
N ILE A 123 -19.28 8.49 11.46
CA ILE A 123 -18.74 7.15 11.67
C ILE A 123 -18.00 7.06 13.01
N ILE A 124 -17.17 8.05 13.35
CA ILE A 124 -16.53 8.13 14.68
C ILE A 124 -17.60 8.15 15.78
N GLY A 125 -18.63 8.97 15.62
CA GLY A 125 -19.72 9.09 16.60
C GLY A 125 -20.48 7.78 16.81
N LYS A 126 -20.81 7.06 15.73
CA LYS A 126 -21.50 5.76 15.81
C LYS A 126 -20.61 4.67 16.41
N SER A 127 -19.31 4.71 16.13
CA SER A 127 -18.34 3.72 16.61
C SER A 127 -17.83 3.98 18.03
N ILE A 128 -17.99 5.20 18.58
CA ILE A 128 -17.41 5.57 19.89
C ILE A 128 -17.93 4.72 21.04
N GLY A 129 -19.15 4.17 20.95
CA GLY A 129 -19.68 3.24 21.95
C GLY A 129 -18.91 1.91 21.97
N ALA A 130 -18.71 1.30 20.80
CA ALA A 130 -17.95 0.05 20.66
C ALA A 130 -16.44 0.27 20.93
N LEU A 131 -15.88 1.35 20.40
CA LEU A 131 -14.49 1.76 20.63
C LEU A 131 -14.24 2.14 22.09
N GLY A 132 -15.23 2.72 22.77
CA GLY A 132 -15.13 3.15 24.17
C GLY A 132 -14.86 1.98 25.11
N ASN A 133 -15.57 0.85 24.93
CA ASN A 133 -15.34 -0.37 25.71
C ASN A 133 -13.91 -0.89 25.55
N LEU A 134 -13.40 -0.90 24.32
CA LEU A 134 -12.05 -1.39 24.05
C LEU A 134 -10.98 -0.41 24.55
N THR A 135 -11.19 0.89 24.36
CA THR A 135 -10.31 1.95 24.89
C THR A 135 -10.22 1.84 26.42
N LEU A 136 -11.33 1.52 27.08
CA LEU A 136 -11.36 1.26 28.52
C LEU A 136 -10.54 0.00 28.88
N ILE A 137 -10.70 -1.11 28.15
CA ILE A 137 -9.90 -2.32 28.37
C ILE A 137 -8.40 -2.04 28.18
N LEU A 138 -8.03 -1.32 27.11
CA LEU A 138 -6.66 -0.90 26.86
C LEU A 138 -6.12 -0.02 28.01
N GLY A 139 -6.92 0.94 28.48
CA GLY A 139 -6.60 1.78 29.62
C GLY A 139 -6.37 0.99 30.91
N ILE A 140 -7.23 0.01 31.20
CA ILE A 140 -7.08 -0.90 32.35
C ILE A 140 -5.77 -1.69 32.24
N ILE A 141 -5.46 -2.21 31.06
CA ILE A 141 -4.27 -3.05 30.87
C ILE A 141 -2.99 -2.22 30.99
N ILE A 142 -2.97 -1.01 30.40
CA ILE A 142 -1.87 -0.07 30.61
C ILE A 142 -1.70 0.24 32.10
N PHE A 143 -2.80 0.50 32.81
CA PHE A 143 -2.78 0.78 34.24
C PHE A 143 -2.18 -0.39 35.05
N ILE A 144 -2.63 -1.63 34.79
CA ILE A 144 -2.13 -2.83 35.46
C ILE A 144 -0.62 -2.99 35.24
N PHE A 145 -0.15 -2.89 33.98
CA PHE A 145 1.27 -3.04 33.66
C PHE A 145 2.11 -1.88 34.20
N ALA A 146 1.58 -0.66 34.23
CA ALA A 146 2.28 0.51 34.78
C ALA A 146 2.47 0.36 36.29
N VAL A 147 1.42 -0.02 37.03
CA VAL A 147 1.50 -0.27 38.48
C VAL A 147 2.43 -1.46 38.78
N MET A 148 2.32 -2.55 38.02
CA MET A 148 3.19 -3.71 38.17
C MET A 148 4.66 -3.38 37.90
N GLY A 149 4.96 -2.64 36.82
CA GLY A 149 6.31 -2.20 36.50
C GLY A 149 6.90 -1.29 37.57
N MET A 150 6.10 -0.33 38.06
CA MET A 150 6.49 0.56 39.16
C MET A 150 6.81 -0.21 40.43
N GLN A 151 5.97 -1.17 40.83
CA GLN A 151 6.20 -1.98 42.03
C GLN A 151 7.39 -2.94 41.91
N LEU A 152 7.62 -3.53 40.73
CA LEU A 152 8.71 -4.50 40.51
C LEU A 152 10.07 -3.83 40.32
N PHE A 153 10.11 -2.68 39.65
CA PHE A 153 11.35 -2.08 39.15
C PHE A 153 11.64 -0.68 39.68
N GLY A 154 10.64 0.08 40.18
CA GLY A 154 10.79 1.49 40.53
C GLY A 154 11.93 1.78 41.50
N GLN A 155 12.01 1.03 42.61
CA GLN A 155 13.09 1.19 43.59
C GLN A 155 14.47 0.86 42.99
N LYS A 156 14.56 -0.16 42.14
CA LYS A 156 15.82 -0.59 41.52
C LYS A 156 16.39 0.46 40.56
N TYR A 157 15.53 1.22 39.89
CA TYR A 157 15.95 2.35 39.08
C TYR A 157 16.59 3.45 39.95
N TYR A 158 15.97 3.76 41.09
CA TYR A 158 16.51 4.72 42.04
C TYR A 158 17.84 4.25 42.64
N ASP A 159 17.93 2.99 43.06
CA ASP A 159 19.13 2.42 43.67
C ASP A 159 20.34 2.45 42.71
N LYS A 160 20.09 2.32 41.40
CA LYS A 160 21.14 2.33 40.38
C LYS A 160 21.54 3.73 39.91
N PHE A 161 20.58 4.60 39.62
CA PHE A 161 20.83 5.90 38.98
C PHE A 161 20.77 7.09 39.95
N GLY A 162 20.24 6.88 41.16
CA GLY A 162 20.12 7.94 42.17
C GLY A 162 19.27 9.11 41.69
N LYS A 163 19.90 10.28 41.53
CA LYS A 163 19.23 11.51 41.07
C LYS A 163 19.22 11.66 39.56
N ASP A 164 20.10 10.97 38.84
CA ASP A 164 20.24 11.06 37.38
C ASP A 164 19.45 9.93 36.70
N ILE A 165 18.18 9.80 37.09
CA ILE A 165 17.29 8.74 36.58
C ILE A 165 17.02 9.00 35.08
N PRO A 166 17.07 7.97 34.22
CA PRO A 166 16.70 8.12 32.82
C PRO A 166 15.27 8.66 32.65
N ARG A 167 15.02 9.48 31.62
CA ARG A 167 13.67 10.02 31.30
C ARG A 167 12.59 8.94 31.23
N TRP A 168 12.95 7.79 30.68
CA TRP A 168 12.07 6.62 30.65
C TRP A 168 12.43 5.71 31.82
N ASN A 169 11.68 5.83 32.91
CA ASN A 169 11.88 5.01 34.12
C ASN A 169 10.56 4.48 34.70
N PHE A 170 10.67 3.57 35.68
CA PHE A 170 9.54 3.01 36.44
C PHE A 170 9.42 3.60 37.85
N PHE A 171 10.06 4.74 38.15
CA PHE A 171 10.09 5.29 39.50
C PHE A 171 8.70 5.74 39.96
N ASP A 172 8.04 6.56 39.14
CA ASP A 172 6.70 7.08 39.39
C ASP A 172 5.67 6.47 38.43
N PHE A 173 4.39 6.54 38.83
CA PHE A 173 3.28 6.00 38.03
C PHE A 173 3.20 6.60 36.62
N PHE A 174 3.41 7.91 36.47
CA PHE A 174 3.29 8.57 35.17
C PHE A 174 4.41 8.16 34.21
N HIS A 175 5.67 8.08 34.68
CA HIS A 175 6.78 7.58 33.87
C HIS A 175 6.60 6.10 33.52
N ALA A 176 6.14 5.28 34.47
CA ALA A 176 5.80 3.87 34.23
C ALA A 176 4.68 3.73 33.18
N PHE A 177 3.63 4.55 33.27
CA PHE A 177 2.56 4.64 32.28
C PHE A 177 3.11 4.97 30.89
N MET A 178 4.00 5.95 30.79
CA MET A 178 4.62 6.36 29.53
C MET A 178 5.53 5.26 28.93
N ILE A 179 6.27 4.50 29.75
CA ILE A 179 7.03 3.33 29.25
C ILE A 179 6.08 2.28 28.67
N VAL A 180 5.02 1.91 29.41
CA VAL A 180 4.07 0.90 28.95
C VAL A 180 3.39 1.36 27.67
N PHE A 181 3.01 2.64 27.59
CA PHE A 181 2.46 3.24 26.37
C PHE A 181 3.46 3.18 25.20
N ARG A 182 4.74 3.49 25.44
CA ARG A 182 5.81 3.36 24.44
C ARG A 182 6.00 1.92 23.94
N VAL A 183 5.88 0.92 24.82
CA VAL A 183 5.90 -0.51 24.46
C VAL A 183 4.73 -0.88 23.55
N LEU A 184 3.55 -0.35 23.80
CA LEU A 184 2.36 -0.55 22.95
C LEU A 184 2.53 0.05 21.55
N CYS A 185 3.24 1.17 21.44
CA CYS A 185 3.61 1.75 20.14
C CYS A 185 4.67 0.92 19.38
N GLY A 186 5.18 -0.17 19.97
CA GLY A 186 6.12 -1.09 19.34
C GLY A 186 7.58 -0.87 19.72
N GLU A 187 7.91 0.13 20.52
CA GLU A 187 9.26 0.40 20.99
C GLU A 187 9.48 -0.13 22.41
N TRP A 188 9.89 -1.39 22.53
CA TRP A 188 10.06 -2.04 23.83
C TRP A 188 11.52 -2.38 24.16
N ILE A 189 12.34 -2.58 23.13
CA ILE A 189 13.67 -3.16 23.30
C ILE A 189 14.62 -2.22 24.07
N GLU A 190 14.67 -0.92 23.74
CA GLU A 190 15.54 0.05 24.42
C GLU A 190 15.22 0.18 25.91
N SER A 191 13.93 0.33 26.25
CA SER A 191 13.46 0.37 27.64
C SER A 191 13.75 -0.93 28.39
N MET A 192 13.68 -2.08 27.70
CA MET A 192 14.03 -3.38 28.26
C MET A 192 15.52 -3.48 28.59
N TRP A 193 16.42 -3.00 27.72
CA TRP A 193 17.87 -2.99 28.00
C TRP A 193 18.20 -2.21 29.27
N VAL A 194 17.64 -1.02 29.43
CA VAL A 194 17.83 -0.20 30.64
C VAL A 194 17.29 -0.92 31.88
N CYS A 195 16.10 -1.54 31.78
CA CYS A 195 15.53 -2.32 32.88
C CYS A 195 16.40 -3.53 33.24
N LEU A 196 16.88 -4.28 32.24
CA LEU A 196 17.73 -5.46 32.43
C LEU A 196 19.02 -5.09 33.18
N GLU A 197 19.58 -3.93 32.87
CA GLU A 197 20.75 -3.39 33.54
C GLU A 197 20.49 -3.05 35.02
N CYS A 198 19.25 -2.74 35.40
CA CYS A 198 18.86 -2.39 36.78
C CYS A 198 18.40 -3.59 37.60
N ALA A 199 17.56 -4.44 37.01
CA ALA A 199 16.78 -5.44 37.73
C ALA A 199 17.08 -6.89 37.31
N GLY A 200 17.89 -7.08 36.27
CA GLY A 200 18.26 -8.40 35.76
C GLY A 200 17.16 -9.05 34.91
N TRP A 201 17.24 -10.37 34.79
CA TRP A 201 16.42 -11.17 33.88
C TRP A 201 14.88 -10.99 34.00
N PRO A 202 14.25 -10.63 35.15
CA PRO A 202 12.79 -10.50 35.24
C PRO A 202 12.19 -9.42 34.31
N CYS A 203 13.00 -8.48 33.81
CA CYS A 203 12.53 -7.50 32.83
C CYS A 203 12.13 -8.15 31.50
N ILE A 204 12.81 -9.21 31.07
CA ILE A 204 12.55 -9.88 29.78
C ILE A 204 11.10 -10.40 29.69
N PRO A 205 10.63 -11.27 30.61
CA PRO A 205 9.25 -11.75 30.56
C PRO A 205 8.23 -10.62 30.76
N PHE A 206 8.53 -9.59 31.56
CA PHE A 206 7.64 -8.44 31.74
C PHE A 206 7.41 -7.68 30.42
N PHE A 207 8.48 -7.29 29.72
CA PHE A 207 8.36 -6.54 28.46
C PHE A 207 7.77 -7.41 27.34
N LEU A 208 8.14 -8.69 27.25
CA LEU A 208 7.55 -9.61 26.28
C LEU A 208 6.04 -9.79 26.51
N LEU A 209 5.61 -10.01 27.76
CA LEU A 209 4.19 -10.16 28.08
C LEU A 209 3.41 -8.89 27.76
N THR A 210 3.96 -7.72 28.12
CA THR A 210 3.37 -6.41 27.84
C THR A 210 3.23 -6.19 26.33
N PHE A 211 4.26 -6.52 25.54
CA PHE A 211 4.23 -6.39 24.09
C PHE A 211 3.24 -7.37 23.42
N VAL A 212 3.21 -8.64 23.85
CA VAL A 212 2.31 -9.65 23.28
C VAL A 212 0.85 -9.34 23.60
N ILE A 213 0.51 -9.10 24.87
CA ILE A 213 -0.88 -8.81 25.28
C ILE A 213 -1.30 -7.43 24.73
N GLY A 214 -0.44 -6.44 24.93
CA GLY A 214 -0.73 -5.05 24.61
C GLY A 214 -0.81 -4.77 23.10
N ASN A 215 0.28 -5.04 22.39
CA ASN A 215 0.40 -4.71 20.97
C ASN A 215 -0.21 -5.83 20.10
N LEU A 216 0.28 -7.07 20.21
CA LEU A 216 -0.13 -8.13 19.27
C LEU A 216 -1.58 -8.57 19.43
N VAL A 217 -2.16 -8.52 20.63
CA VAL A 217 -3.56 -8.92 20.85
C VAL A 217 -4.48 -7.72 20.82
N ILE A 218 -4.31 -6.74 21.73
CA ILE A 218 -5.30 -5.68 21.91
C ILE A 218 -5.27 -4.65 20.79
N LEU A 219 -4.09 -4.19 20.36
CA LEU A 219 -4.00 -3.23 19.26
C LEU A 219 -4.56 -3.83 17.96
N ASN A 220 -4.31 -5.11 17.71
CA ASN A 220 -4.87 -5.82 16.55
C ASN A 220 -6.39 -6.04 16.67
N LEU A 221 -6.92 -6.31 17.88
CA LEU A 221 -8.36 -6.38 18.11
C LEU A 221 -9.04 -5.02 17.92
N PHE A 222 -8.38 -3.94 18.37
CA PHE A 222 -8.81 -2.57 18.12
C PHE A 222 -8.85 -2.25 16.62
N LEU A 223 -7.79 -2.61 15.90
CA LEU A 223 -7.72 -2.45 14.45
C LEU A 223 -8.82 -3.25 13.75
N ALA A 224 -9.06 -4.50 14.14
CA ALA A 224 -10.11 -5.34 13.56
C ALA A 224 -11.52 -4.77 13.77
N LEU A 225 -11.84 -4.28 14.97
CA LEU A 225 -13.15 -3.68 15.27
C LEU A 225 -13.35 -2.38 14.48
N LEU A 226 -12.30 -1.57 14.39
CA LEU A 226 -12.32 -0.35 13.59
C LEU A 226 -12.58 -0.70 12.11
N LEU A 227 -11.83 -1.64 11.54
CA LEU A 227 -12.05 -2.11 10.17
C LEU A 227 -13.49 -2.60 9.94
N ALA A 228 -14.05 -3.36 10.88
CA ALA A 228 -15.43 -3.81 10.82
C ALA A 228 -16.43 -2.64 10.82
N SER A 229 -16.22 -1.65 11.69
CA SER A 229 -17.09 -0.48 11.79
C SER A 229 -17.02 0.42 10.56
N PHE A 230 -15.83 0.64 9.98
CA PHE A 230 -15.65 1.50 8.80
C PHE A 230 -16.09 0.78 7.51
N GLY A 231 -15.85 -0.53 7.40
CA GLY A 231 -16.27 -1.33 6.25
C GLY A 231 -17.79 -1.46 6.12
N SER A 232 -18.53 -1.54 7.24
CA SER A 232 -20.00 -1.66 7.19
C SER A 232 -20.71 -0.34 6.92
N SER A 233 -20.23 0.78 7.48
CA SER A 233 -20.92 2.07 7.40
C SER A 233 -20.79 2.77 6.04
N VAL A 234 -19.68 2.56 5.33
CA VAL A 234 -19.49 3.10 3.97
C VAL A 234 -20.44 2.46 2.96
N LEU A 235 -20.87 1.22 3.20
CA LEU A 235 -21.77 0.47 2.32
C LEU A 235 -23.25 0.83 2.50
N THR A 236 -23.67 1.28 3.69
CA THR A 236 -25.08 1.50 4.01
C THR A 236 -25.60 2.92 3.77
N GLU A 237 -24.74 3.94 3.67
CA GLU A 237 -25.18 5.35 3.65
C GLU A 237 -25.22 6.01 2.26
N LYS A 238 -25.06 5.26 1.16
CA LYS A 238 -25.32 5.84 -0.16
C LYS A 238 -26.81 6.14 -0.41
N GLU A 239 -27.71 5.67 0.46
CA GLU A 239 -29.17 5.75 0.23
C GLU A 239 -29.92 6.76 1.14
N ASP A 240 -29.33 7.29 2.23
CA ASP A 240 -30.12 8.03 3.25
C ASP A 240 -29.86 9.55 3.37
N ASP A 241 -28.81 10.12 2.77
CA ASP A 241 -28.51 11.55 2.88
C ASP A 241 -28.93 12.35 1.62
N GLU A 242 -30.24 12.43 1.36
CA GLU A 242 -30.85 13.48 0.52
C GLU A 242 -30.96 14.83 1.28
N GLU A 243 -29.99 15.19 2.13
CA GLU A 243 -29.80 16.60 2.47
C GLU A 243 -29.06 17.25 1.29
N GLU A 244 -29.84 17.85 0.37
CA GLU A 244 -29.33 18.63 -0.75
C GLU A 244 -28.15 19.51 -0.30
N ASP A 245 -26.99 19.24 -0.87
CA ASP A 245 -25.74 19.93 -0.58
C ASP A 245 -25.92 21.40 -0.99
N LYS A 246 -26.41 22.25 -0.08
CA LYS A 246 -26.75 23.66 -0.36
C LYS A 246 -25.58 24.42 -0.98
N ILE A 247 -24.35 23.98 -0.71
CA ILE A 247 -23.12 24.48 -1.31
C ILE A 247 -23.05 24.10 -2.80
N ALA A 248 -23.30 22.84 -3.16
CA ALA A 248 -23.41 22.43 -4.55
C ALA A 248 -24.52 23.20 -5.26
N GLU A 249 -25.64 23.46 -4.60
CA GLU A 249 -26.70 24.31 -5.15
C GLU A 249 -26.22 25.76 -5.41
N ALA A 250 -25.53 26.38 -4.46
CA ALA A 250 -24.96 27.72 -4.60
C ALA A 250 -23.87 27.78 -5.69
N LEU A 251 -22.96 26.81 -5.73
CA LEU A 251 -21.93 26.68 -6.77
C LEU A 251 -22.54 26.44 -8.14
N ASN A 252 -23.59 25.61 -8.25
CA ASN A 252 -24.33 25.41 -9.49
C ASN A 252 -25.07 26.67 -9.94
N ARG A 253 -25.56 27.51 -9.01
CA ARG A 253 -26.11 28.85 -9.34
C ARG A 253 -25.02 29.78 -9.86
N ILE A 254 -23.81 29.75 -9.27
CA ILE A 254 -22.64 30.54 -9.73
C ILE A 254 -22.15 30.04 -11.10
N GLN A 255 -22.01 28.73 -11.30
CA GLN A 255 -21.57 28.15 -12.57
C GLN A 255 -22.55 28.52 -13.69
N ARG A 256 -23.86 28.38 -13.46
CA ARG A 256 -24.89 28.86 -14.40
C ARG A 256 -24.76 30.35 -14.72
N PHE A 257 -24.37 31.18 -13.75
CA PHE A 257 -24.11 32.60 -13.96
C PHE A 257 -22.81 32.87 -14.75
N ILE A 258 -21.75 32.11 -14.48
CA ILE A 258 -20.49 32.16 -15.23
C ILE A 258 -20.71 31.71 -16.68
N ASP A 259 -21.43 30.61 -16.89
CA ASP A 259 -21.80 30.10 -18.22
C ASP A 259 -22.65 31.12 -18.97
N PHE A 260 -23.58 31.77 -18.27
CA PHE A 260 -24.33 32.92 -18.81
C PHE A 260 -23.40 34.07 -19.21
N LEU A 261 -22.41 34.43 -18.36
CA LEU A 261 -21.42 35.49 -18.63
C LEU A 261 -20.50 35.14 -19.80
N ILE A 262 -19.98 33.90 -19.87
CA ILE A 262 -19.16 33.40 -20.98
C ILE A 262 -20.00 33.42 -22.27
N THR A 263 -21.24 32.94 -22.22
CA THR A 263 -22.16 32.98 -23.37
C THR A 263 -22.47 34.41 -23.79
N PHE A 264 -22.63 35.34 -22.83
CA PHE A 264 -22.86 36.76 -23.09
C PHE A 264 -21.64 37.44 -23.72
N ILE A 265 -20.43 37.16 -23.22
CA ILE A 265 -19.16 37.65 -23.77
C ILE A 265 -18.91 37.07 -25.17
N LEU A 266 -19.12 35.76 -25.36
CA LEU A 266 -19.02 35.12 -26.68
C LEU A 266 -20.02 35.72 -27.67
N ARG A 267 -21.26 36.02 -27.26
CA ARG A 267 -22.24 36.73 -28.10
C ARG A 267 -21.77 38.15 -28.45
N LEU A 268 -21.14 38.88 -27.54
CA LEU A 268 -20.56 40.21 -27.82
C LEU A 268 -19.40 40.12 -28.83
N PHE A 269 -18.51 39.13 -28.69
CA PHE A 269 -17.45 38.88 -29.67
C PHE A 269 -17.98 38.44 -31.04
N HIS A 270 -19.03 37.61 -31.07
CA HIS A 270 -19.67 37.20 -32.32
C HIS A 270 -20.37 38.37 -33.01
N ARG A 271 -21.05 39.26 -32.26
CA ARG A 271 -21.61 40.52 -32.80
C ARG A 271 -20.53 41.42 -33.38
N LYS A 272 -19.37 41.54 -32.73
CA LYS A 272 -18.24 42.35 -33.23
C LYS A 272 -17.63 41.76 -34.51
N LYS A 273 -17.57 40.43 -34.63
CA LYS A 273 -17.10 39.70 -35.82
C LYS A 273 -18.12 39.78 -36.97
N GLN A 274 -19.42 39.77 -36.66
CA GLN A 274 -20.51 39.97 -37.63
C GLN A 274 -20.47 41.40 -38.20
N ILE A 275 -20.34 42.42 -37.33
CA ILE A 275 -20.23 43.83 -37.75
C ILE A 275 -18.99 44.07 -38.63
N LEU A 276 -17.85 43.43 -38.33
CA LEU A 276 -16.66 43.51 -39.18
C LEU A 276 -16.85 42.83 -40.56
N LYS A 277 -17.66 41.76 -40.61
CA LYS A 277 -18.00 41.03 -41.83
C LYS A 277 -19.04 41.79 -42.66
N ASP A 278 -20.00 42.44 -42.01
CA ASP A 278 -21.01 43.28 -42.65
C ASP A 278 -20.38 44.57 -43.20
N ILE A 279 -19.39 45.16 -42.50
CA ILE A 279 -18.57 46.28 -43.03
C ILE A 279 -17.74 45.84 -44.25
N ASN A 280 -17.15 44.63 -44.22
CA ASN A 280 -16.42 44.11 -45.39
C ASN A 280 -17.33 43.72 -46.56
N ASN A 281 -18.56 43.25 -46.29
CA ASN A 281 -19.51 42.88 -47.34
C ASN A 281 -20.16 44.11 -48.00
N ILE A 282 -20.35 45.22 -47.27
CA ILE A 282 -20.79 46.50 -47.85
C ILE A 282 -19.78 47.06 -48.87
N VAL A 283 -18.49 46.72 -48.76
CA VAL A 283 -17.45 47.12 -49.73
C VAL A 283 -17.42 46.21 -50.97
N VAL A 284 -17.99 45.00 -50.90
CA VAL A 284 -17.87 43.97 -51.95
C VAL A 284 -19.17 43.77 -52.76
N ASP A 285 -20.35 44.07 -52.20
CA ASP A 285 -21.65 43.81 -52.86
C ASP A 285 -22.08 44.86 -53.91
N ASN A 286 -21.21 45.83 -54.27
CA ASN A 286 -21.44 46.75 -55.41
C ASN A 286 -21.10 46.14 -56.79
N GLN A 287 -20.71 44.86 -56.86
CA GLN A 287 -20.47 44.15 -58.12
C GLN A 287 -20.95 42.69 -58.05
N LEU A 288 -22.26 42.47 -58.15
CA LEU A 288 -22.88 41.59 -59.16
C LEU A 288 -24.33 41.27 -58.76
N LEU A 289 -25.22 41.92 -59.49
CA LEU A 289 -26.65 41.71 -59.51
C LEU A 289 -26.97 40.87 -60.75
N SER A 290 -27.63 39.71 -60.61
CA SER A 290 -28.73 39.27 -61.51
C SER A 290 -29.16 37.81 -61.31
N THR A 291 -30.47 37.65 -61.02
CA THR A 291 -31.37 36.55 -61.47
C THR A 291 -31.14 35.15 -60.86
N THR A 292 -32.12 34.39 -60.35
CA THR A 292 -33.55 34.23 -60.71
C THR A 292 -34.42 33.76 -59.51
N LYS A 293 -35.73 33.95 -59.69
CA LYS A 293 -36.91 33.80 -58.82
C LYS A 293 -37.36 32.37 -58.45
N GLU A 294 -38.22 32.34 -57.41
CA GLU A 294 -39.44 31.52 -57.18
C GLU A 294 -39.30 29.98 -57.05
N SER A 295 -40.03 29.24 -56.21
CA SER A 295 -41.07 29.53 -55.20
C SER A 295 -41.41 28.24 -54.44
N THR A 296 -41.95 28.38 -53.21
CA THR A 296 -42.83 27.45 -52.46
C THR A 296 -42.29 26.07 -52.03
N ASN A 297 -42.56 25.51 -50.85
CA ASN A 297 -43.33 25.93 -49.68
C ASN A 297 -43.08 24.88 -48.58
N ASN A 298 -43.02 25.37 -47.33
CA ASN A 298 -43.64 24.78 -46.12
C ASN A 298 -43.13 23.39 -45.65
N LEU A 299 -42.89 23.14 -44.36
CA LEU A 299 -43.59 23.63 -43.18
C LEU A 299 -42.70 23.39 -41.94
N THR A 300 -42.62 24.43 -41.09
CA THR A 300 -42.47 24.46 -39.61
C THR A 300 -41.26 23.79 -38.94
N LEU A 301 -40.35 24.56 -38.31
CA LEU A 301 -40.48 25.22 -36.99
C LEU A 301 -40.79 24.19 -35.90
N GLN A 302 -40.08 24.07 -34.79
CA GLN A 302 -39.53 25.13 -33.94
C GLN A 302 -38.74 24.45 -32.80
N THR A 303 -37.63 25.05 -32.34
CA THR A 303 -37.14 25.08 -30.93
C THR A 303 -36.75 23.76 -30.25
N LEU A 304 -35.68 23.57 -29.47
CA LEU A 304 -34.69 24.40 -28.77
C LEU A 304 -33.51 23.47 -28.37
N TYR A 305 -32.29 24.00 -28.44
CA TYR A 305 -31.12 23.85 -27.55
C TYR A 305 -30.59 22.49 -27.02
N GLN A 306 -29.26 22.42 -27.13
CA GLN A 306 -28.27 21.64 -26.37
C GLN A 306 -28.38 21.72 -24.84
N SER A 307 -28.20 20.56 -24.19
CA SER A 307 -27.25 20.26 -23.11
C SER A 307 -27.36 18.74 -22.85
N GLU A 308 -26.36 17.93 -23.20
CA GLU A 308 -25.32 17.41 -22.30
C GLU A 308 -25.76 17.17 -20.83
N ASP A 309 -25.53 15.92 -20.42
CA ASP A 309 -25.62 15.25 -19.12
C ASP A 309 -27.00 14.92 -18.51
N LEU A 310 -27.40 13.63 -18.56
CA LEU A 310 -27.36 12.73 -17.39
C LEU A 310 -27.86 11.30 -17.68
N ASN A 311 -27.06 10.35 -17.18
CA ASN A 311 -27.30 8.99 -16.68
C ASN A 311 -28.50 8.10 -17.09
N ILE A 312 -28.10 6.84 -17.26
CA ILE A 312 -28.84 5.58 -17.18
C ILE A 312 -29.91 5.59 -16.07
N SER A 313 -31.13 5.17 -16.42
CA SER A 313 -31.94 4.29 -15.57
C SER A 313 -32.86 3.39 -16.39
N VAL A 314 -32.99 2.17 -15.89
CA VAL A 314 -33.71 1.00 -16.38
C VAL A 314 -35.22 1.17 -16.21
N VAL A 315 -36.08 0.69 -17.13
CA VAL A 315 -37.32 -0.08 -16.82
C VAL A 315 -37.83 -0.88 -18.05
N LEU A 316 -38.16 -2.13 -17.72
CA LEU A 316 -38.93 -3.22 -18.33
C LEU A 316 -40.05 -2.96 -19.38
N ASN A 317 -40.07 -3.90 -20.34
CA ASN A 317 -41.16 -4.77 -20.83
C ASN A 317 -42.32 -4.31 -21.77
N ASN A 318 -42.46 -5.18 -22.80
CA ASN A 318 -43.65 -5.89 -23.31
C ASN A 318 -44.36 -5.46 -24.61
N ASP A 319 -44.38 -6.45 -25.51
CA ASP A 319 -45.45 -6.90 -26.42
C ASP A 319 -45.91 -6.01 -27.59
N SER A 320 -45.53 -6.38 -28.83
CA SER A 320 -46.30 -7.35 -29.65
C SER A 320 -46.12 -7.16 -31.18
N LEU A 321 -46.19 -8.33 -31.86
CA LEU A 321 -46.76 -8.61 -33.19
C LEU A 321 -45.90 -8.56 -34.48
N ILE A 322 -45.81 -9.77 -35.10
CA ILE A 322 -45.78 -10.11 -36.56
C ILE A 322 -44.37 -10.17 -37.19
N LYS A 323 -43.90 -11.23 -37.86
CA LYS A 323 -44.38 -12.57 -38.26
C LYS A 323 -43.13 -13.42 -38.61
N HIS A 324 -43.20 -14.73 -38.38
CA HIS A 324 -42.31 -15.72 -38.99
C HIS A 324 -42.58 -15.80 -40.50
N ASP A 325 -41.53 -15.80 -41.31
CA ASP A 325 -41.53 -16.47 -42.62
C ASP A 325 -40.22 -17.26 -42.78
N ASN A 326 -40.38 -18.56 -42.99
CA ASN A 326 -39.32 -19.50 -43.38
C ASN A 326 -38.99 -19.27 -44.86
N ILE A 327 -37.72 -19.06 -45.19
CA ILE A 327 -37.24 -19.26 -46.57
C ILE A 327 -35.97 -20.12 -46.50
N GLU A 328 -36.11 -21.35 -46.96
CA GLU A 328 -35.04 -22.26 -47.32
C GLU A 328 -34.15 -21.63 -48.41
N ILE A 329 -32.83 -21.78 -48.30
CA ILE A 329 -31.91 -21.55 -49.42
C ILE A 329 -31.11 -22.82 -49.66
N GLN A 330 -31.31 -23.38 -50.86
CA GLN A 330 -30.63 -24.51 -51.47
C GLN A 330 -29.11 -24.29 -51.66
N PRO A 331 -28.31 -25.36 -51.82
CA PRO A 331 -26.87 -25.26 -52.05
C PRO A 331 -26.55 -24.98 -53.53
N MET A 332 -25.57 -24.14 -53.82
CA MET A 332 -24.96 -24.03 -55.14
C MET A 332 -23.43 -23.95 -55.07
N ASN A 333 -22.83 -24.83 -55.87
CA ASN A 333 -21.43 -25.12 -56.13
C ASN A 333 -20.46 -23.94 -56.28
N ASN A 334 -19.26 -24.17 -55.71
CA ASN A 334 -17.93 -24.02 -56.29
C ASN A 334 -17.79 -23.25 -57.61
N ASN A 335 -17.17 -22.08 -57.55
CA ASN A 335 -15.91 -21.77 -58.26
C ASN A 335 -15.54 -20.29 -58.08
N SER A 336 -14.72 -19.97 -57.09
CA SER A 336 -13.80 -18.84 -57.15
C SER A 336 -12.63 -19.08 -56.19
N ILE A 337 -11.44 -18.87 -56.73
CA ILE A 337 -10.14 -19.12 -56.14
C ILE A 337 -10.04 -18.40 -54.78
N SER A 338 -9.80 -19.17 -53.72
CA SER A 338 -9.47 -18.64 -52.39
C SER A 338 -8.20 -17.78 -52.47
N PRO A 339 -8.20 -16.52 -52.01
CA PRO A 339 -6.96 -15.84 -51.72
C PRO A 339 -6.32 -16.49 -50.49
N SER A 340 -4.99 -16.59 -50.50
CA SER A 340 -4.18 -17.06 -49.37
C SER A 340 -4.49 -16.31 -48.06
N PRO A 341 -4.23 -16.88 -46.86
CA PRO A 341 -4.57 -16.32 -45.55
C PRO A 341 -3.92 -14.97 -45.16
N TRP A 342 -3.24 -14.28 -46.08
CA TRP A 342 -2.49 -13.04 -45.82
C TRP A 342 -3.23 -11.75 -46.20
N GLN A 343 -4.55 -11.79 -46.42
CA GLN A 343 -5.35 -10.63 -46.86
C GLN A 343 -6.43 -10.17 -45.87
N ILE A 344 -6.16 -10.25 -44.55
CA ILE A 344 -6.86 -9.40 -43.58
C ILE A 344 -5.89 -8.27 -43.21
N LEU A 345 -5.79 -7.28 -44.09
CA LEU A 345 -5.01 -6.07 -43.84
C LEU A 345 -5.77 -5.25 -42.78
N HIS A 346 -5.28 -5.25 -41.54
CA HIS A 346 -5.71 -4.29 -40.52
C HIS A 346 -5.39 -2.88 -41.03
N ILE A 347 -6.41 -2.18 -41.55
CA ILE A 347 -6.25 -0.81 -42.03
C ILE A 347 -6.00 0.08 -40.79
N PRO A 348 -4.84 0.74 -40.68
CA PRO A 348 -4.56 1.61 -39.55
C PRO A 348 -5.47 2.85 -39.59
N PRO A 349 -5.91 3.38 -38.43
CA PRO A 349 -6.81 4.53 -38.37
C PRO A 349 -6.20 5.80 -38.96
N ASP A 350 -7.06 6.67 -39.51
CA ASP A 350 -6.65 7.92 -40.16
C ASP A 350 -5.87 8.85 -39.22
N CYS A 351 -4.85 9.53 -39.76
CA CYS A 351 -3.86 10.27 -38.98
C CYS A 351 -4.35 11.66 -38.53
N PHE A 352 -5.33 12.25 -39.21
CA PHE A 352 -5.78 13.63 -38.97
C PHE A 352 -7.17 13.69 -38.32
N PRO A 353 -7.40 14.59 -37.35
CA PRO A 353 -8.74 14.89 -36.86
C PRO A 353 -9.62 15.44 -37.99
N ASN A 354 -10.89 15.00 -38.06
CA ASN A 354 -11.89 15.46 -39.02
C ASN A 354 -12.14 17.00 -39.04
N ILE A 355 -11.61 17.73 -38.05
CA ILE A 355 -11.68 19.19 -37.95
C ILE A 355 -10.61 19.87 -38.82
N ILE A 356 -9.43 19.26 -38.98
CA ILE A 356 -8.33 19.83 -39.79
C ILE A 356 -8.58 19.60 -41.28
N SER A 357 -9.18 18.46 -41.66
CA SER A 357 -9.60 18.19 -43.05
C SER A 357 -10.69 19.15 -43.54
N LYS A 358 -11.55 19.65 -42.64
CA LYS A 358 -12.59 20.65 -42.99
C LYS A 358 -12.06 22.08 -43.17
N HIS A 359 -10.92 22.45 -42.57
CA HIS A 359 -10.41 23.83 -42.61
C HIS A 359 -9.34 24.05 -43.70
N PHE A 360 -8.62 22.99 -44.11
CA PHE A 360 -7.67 23.01 -45.22
C PHE A 360 -8.20 22.24 -46.43
N ILE A 361 -9.18 22.82 -47.14
CA ILE A 361 -9.79 22.25 -48.36
C ILE A 361 -8.77 22.10 -49.51
N CYS A 362 -7.62 22.79 -49.47
CA CYS A 362 -6.57 22.67 -50.48
C CYS A 362 -5.72 21.39 -50.38
N CYS A 363 -5.72 20.68 -49.25
CA CYS A 363 -4.87 19.48 -49.08
C CYS A 363 -5.59 18.17 -49.46
N ASP A 364 -6.91 18.17 -49.59
CA ASP A 364 -7.69 16.94 -49.86
C ASP A 364 -7.91 16.65 -51.35
N LYS A 365 -7.68 17.63 -52.24
CA LYS A 365 -8.04 17.52 -53.67
C LYS A 365 -6.93 17.07 -54.62
N TYR A 366 -5.72 16.78 -54.13
CA TYR A 366 -4.60 16.37 -54.99
C TYR A 366 -3.63 15.36 -54.36
N ILE A 367 -4.11 14.44 -53.52
CA ILE A 367 -3.33 13.23 -53.19
C ILE A 367 -3.72 12.17 -54.21
N SER A 368 -2.79 11.82 -55.11
CA SER A 368 -3.04 10.76 -56.09
C SER A 368 -3.34 9.43 -55.38
N LYS A 369 -4.29 8.63 -55.89
CA LYS A 369 -4.60 7.28 -55.38
C LYS A 369 -3.34 6.44 -55.12
N SER A 370 -2.34 6.58 -55.98
CA SER A 370 -1.01 5.94 -55.87
C SER A 370 -0.25 6.32 -54.60
N ILE A 371 -0.23 7.60 -54.21
CA ILE A 371 0.48 8.06 -52.99
C ILE A 371 -0.25 7.57 -51.74
N GLN A 372 -1.57 7.54 -51.75
CA GLN A 372 -2.38 7.06 -50.64
C GLN A 372 -2.24 5.54 -50.42
N GLU A 373 -2.18 4.76 -51.50
CA GLU A 373 -1.91 3.31 -51.44
C GLU A 373 -0.49 3.02 -50.91
N GLN A 374 0.53 3.76 -51.39
CA GLN A 374 1.90 3.65 -50.89
C GLN A 374 2.01 4.04 -49.40
N TRP A 375 1.32 5.11 -48.99
CA TRP A 375 1.28 5.54 -47.60
C TRP A 375 0.59 4.51 -46.69
N THR A 376 -0.51 3.93 -47.14
CA THR A 376 -1.26 2.91 -46.39
C THR A 376 -0.46 1.61 -46.27
N TYR A 377 0.24 1.20 -47.33
CA TYR A 377 1.16 0.06 -47.29
C TYR A 377 2.32 0.30 -46.32
N PHE A 378 2.95 1.48 -46.39
CA PHE A 378 4.02 1.86 -45.47
C PHE A 378 3.58 1.86 -44.00
N ARG A 379 2.39 2.41 -43.69
CA ARG A 379 1.83 2.37 -42.33
C ARG A 379 1.51 0.96 -41.87
N SER A 380 0.98 0.11 -42.75
CA SER A 380 0.70 -1.29 -42.43
C SER A 380 1.97 -2.07 -42.11
N LEU A 381 3.06 -1.82 -42.85
CA LEU A 381 4.38 -2.39 -42.56
C LEU A 381 4.93 -1.91 -41.21
N ILE A 382 4.82 -0.62 -40.90
CA ILE A 382 5.25 -0.08 -39.60
C ILE A 382 4.42 -0.66 -38.46
N TYR A 383 3.11 -0.76 -38.62
CA TYR A 383 2.23 -1.36 -37.62
C TYR A 383 2.64 -2.81 -37.34
N TYR A 384 2.93 -3.60 -38.39
CA TYR A 384 3.44 -4.96 -38.25
C TYR A 384 4.78 -5.02 -37.51
N ILE A 385 5.70 -4.08 -37.76
CA ILE A 385 6.99 -4.02 -37.05
C ILE A 385 6.79 -3.69 -35.57
N VAL A 386 5.95 -2.71 -35.25
CA VAL A 386 5.73 -2.24 -33.87
C VAL A 386 5.04 -3.30 -33.00
N GLU A 387 4.13 -4.08 -33.57
CA GLU A 387 3.43 -5.19 -32.90
C GLU A 387 4.26 -6.48 -32.82
N HIS A 388 5.40 -6.55 -33.51
CA HIS A 388 6.21 -7.76 -33.55
C HIS A 388 6.90 -8.04 -32.19
N GLN A 389 6.80 -9.27 -31.68
CA GLN A 389 7.37 -9.67 -30.38
C GLN A 389 8.87 -9.37 -30.23
N TYR A 390 9.70 -9.63 -31.26
CA TYR A 390 11.12 -9.26 -31.24
C TYR A 390 11.37 -7.75 -31.11
N PHE A 391 10.53 -6.89 -31.70
CA PHE A 391 10.65 -5.45 -31.53
C PHE A 391 10.35 -5.08 -30.07
N GLU A 392 9.32 -5.68 -29.48
CA GLU A 392 9.01 -5.49 -28.07
C GLU A 392 10.15 -5.97 -27.15
N TYR A 393 10.71 -7.16 -27.36
CA TYR A 393 11.86 -7.66 -26.60
C TYR A 393 13.09 -6.75 -26.73
N LEU A 394 13.36 -6.23 -27.92
CA LEU A 394 14.47 -5.29 -28.15
C LEU A 394 14.28 -4.01 -27.33
N ILE A 395 13.07 -3.44 -27.32
CA ILE A 395 12.75 -2.25 -26.53
C ILE A 395 12.86 -2.55 -25.03
N ILE A 396 12.38 -3.69 -24.54
CA ILE A 396 12.51 -4.08 -23.13
C ILE A 396 13.97 -4.21 -22.71
N ILE A 397 14.80 -4.89 -23.53
CA ILE A 397 16.24 -5.02 -23.27
C ILE A 397 16.91 -3.64 -23.26
N SER A 398 16.52 -2.74 -24.17
CA SER A 398 17.04 -1.36 -24.21
C SER A 398 16.64 -0.56 -22.98
N ILE A 399 15.42 -0.74 -22.45
CA ILE A 399 14.97 -0.09 -21.20
C ILE A 399 15.79 -0.60 -20.00
N LEU A 400 15.98 -1.92 -19.88
CA LEU A 400 16.76 -2.52 -18.79
C LEU A 400 18.24 -2.11 -18.86
N ALA A 401 18.82 -2.11 -20.06
CA ALA A 401 20.18 -1.65 -20.29
C ALA A 401 20.34 -0.16 -19.96
N SER A 402 19.41 0.69 -20.41
CA SER A 402 19.40 2.13 -20.08
C SER A 402 19.23 2.40 -18.58
N SER A 403 18.47 1.56 -17.87
CA SER A 403 18.31 1.69 -16.42
C SER A 403 19.59 1.26 -15.70
N THR A 404 20.24 0.20 -16.17
CA THR A 404 21.52 -0.29 -15.62
C THR A 404 22.63 0.75 -15.79
N THR A 405 22.70 1.45 -16.94
CA THR A 405 23.69 2.52 -17.14
C THR A 405 23.50 3.68 -16.17
N LEU A 406 22.26 4.00 -15.78
CA LEU A 406 21.98 5.02 -14.76
C LEU A 406 22.43 4.57 -13.37
N ALA A 407 22.24 3.29 -13.02
CA ALA A 407 22.68 2.74 -11.74
C ALA A 407 24.21 2.70 -11.59
N LEU A 408 24.95 2.64 -12.71
CA LEU A 408 26.41 2.68 -12.74
C LEU A 408 26.98 4.11 -12.64
N GLU A 409 26.16 5.16 -12.76
CA GLU A 409 26.61 6.56 -12.68
C GLU A 409 26.77 7.01 -11.20
N ASP A 410 27.78 6.48 -10.51
CA ASP A 410 28.07 6.74 -9.10
C ASP A 410 29.28 7.68 -8.87
N VAL A 411 29.60 7.95 -7.59
CA VAL A 411 30.73 8.82 -7.19
C VAL A 411 32.07 8.29 -7.72
N ASN A 412 32.29 6.97 -7.66
CA ASN A 412 33.53 6.33 -8.09
C ASN A 412 33.71 6.44 -9.62
N THR A 413 32.62 6.26 -10.36
CA THR A 413 32.59 6.38 -11.82
C THR A 413 32.89 7.79 -12.29
N ARG A 414 32.44 8.82 -11.56
CA ARG A 414 32.76 10.23 -11.89
C ARG A 414 34.27 10.53 -11.80
N GLN A 415 35.03 9.77 -11.02
CA GLN A 415 36.49 9.89 -10.95
C GLN A 415 37.19 9.24 -12.16
N GLN A 416 36.50 8.36 -12.91
CA GLN A 416 37.04 7.67 -14.08
C GLN A 416 36.52 8.27 -15.39
N PRO A 417 37.23 9.23 -16.02
CA PRO A 417 36.71 9.98 -17.17
C PRO A 417 36.43 9.10 -18.40
N LYS A 418 37.20 8.02 -18.59
CA LYS A 418 36.98 7.07 -19.69
C LYS A 418 35.64 6.35 -19.56
N PHE A 419 35.29 5.89 -18.35
CA PHE A 419 34.06 5.15 -18.10
C PHE A 419 32.84 6.07 -18.18
N LEU A 420 32.95 7.30 -17.65
CA LEU A 420 31.92 8.34 -17.78
C LEU A 420 31.63 8.71 -19.25
N PHE A 421 32.66 8.80 -20.09
CA PHE A 421 32.50 9.08 -21.52
C PHE A 421 31.74 7.96 -22.23
N ILE A 422 32.04 6.69 -21.91
CA ILE A 422 31.32 5.53 -22.44
C ILE A 422 29.84 5.56 -22.05
N LEU A 423 29.53 5.81 -20.77
CA LEU A 423 28.15 5.93 -20.28
C LEU A 423 27.38 7.06 -20.99
N THR A 424 28.04 8.19 -21.23
CA THR A 424 27.45 9.33 -21.95
C THR A 424 27.12 8.98 -23.41
N ILE A 425 27.94 8.15 -24.07
CA ILE A 425 27.64 7.65 -25.42
C ILE A 425 26.42 6.73 -25.40
N PHE A 426 26.37 5.78 -24.46
CA PHE A 426 25.23 4.88 -24.33
C PHE A 426 23.93 5.65 -24.09
N ASP A 427 23.94 6.70 -23.28
CA ASP A 427 22.79 7.55 -23.05
C ASP A 427 22.25 8.23 -24.33
N LYS A 428 23.15 8.66 -25.21
CA LYS A 428 22.78 9.22 -26.53
C LYS A 428 22.18 8.14 -27.42
N ILE A 429 22.77 6.95 -27.45
CA ILE A 429 22.27 5.80 -28.23
C ILE A 429 20.84 5.44 -27.79
N PHE A 430 20.60 5.30 -26.47
CA PHE A 430 19.27 4.98 -25.96
C PHE A 430 18.24 6.08 -26.27
N THR A 431 18.62 7.34 -26.17
CA THR A 431 17.74 8.48 -26.52
C THR A 431 17.34 8.41 -28.00
N VAL A 432 18.27 8.06 -28.90
CA VAL A 432 17.97 7.85 -30.33
C VAL A 432 17.03 6.67 -30.54
N ILE A 433 17.31 5.51 -29.91
CA ILE A 433 16.46 4.32 -30.00
C ILE A 433 15.01 4.64 -29.58
N PHE A 434 14.83 5.32 -28.45
CA PHE A 434 13.49 5.68 -27.96
C PHE A 434 12.80 6.76 -28.79
N THR A 435 13.57 7.64 -29.44
CA THR A 435 13.01 8.63 -30.38
C THR A 435 12.51 7.92 -31.65
N ILE A 436 13.25 6.94 -32.16
CA ILE A 436 12.81 6.11 -33.30
C ILE A 436 11.57 5.31 -32.92
N GLU A 437 11.54 4.70 -31.73
CA GLU A 437 10.34 4.01 -31.19
C GLU A 437 9.11 4.92 -31.21
N LEU A 438 9.24 6.16 -30.71
CA LEU A 438 8.16 7.15 -30.68
C LEU A 438 7.64 7.48 -32.08
N ILE A 439 8.55 7.73 -33.03
CA ILE A 439 8.22 8.05 -34.42
C ILE A 439 7.50 6.87 -35.10
N LEU A 440 7.99 5.64 -34.89
CA LEU A 440 7.34 4.44 -35.42
C LEU A 440 5.92 4.27 -34.84
N LYS A 441 5.73 4.51 -33.54
CA LYS A 441 4.39 4.48 -32.92
C LYS A 441 3.45 5.56 -33.47
N TRP A 442 3.94 6.76 -33.78
CA TRP A 442 3.13 7.81 -34.41
C TRP A 442 2.67 7.42 -35.81
N PHE A 443 3.53 6.81 -36.62
CA PHE A 443 3.15 6.32 -37.95
C PHE A 443 2.24 5.09 -37.90
N ALA A 444 2.42 4.19 -36.92
CA ALA A 444 1.55 3.04 -36.70
C ALA A 444 0.14 3.48 -36.25
N TYR A 445 0.04 4.09 -35.07
CA TYR A 445 -1.24 4.34 -34.39
C TYR A 445 -1.93 5.66 -34.81
N GLY A 446 -1.16 6.64 -35.30
CA GLY A 446 -1.63 8.01 -35.51
C GLY A 446 -1.55 8.86 -34.25
N ILE A 447 -1.39 10.18 -34.41
CA ILE A 447 -1.16 11.13 -33.30
C ILE A 447 -2.33 11.12 -32.30
N THR A 448 -3.56 11.11 -32.81
CA THR A 448 -4.78 11.14 -31.99
C THR A 448 -4.88 9.92 -31.08
N ASN A 449 -4.80 8.71 -31.64
CA ASN A 449 -4.89 7.45 -30.88
C ASN A 449 -3.65 7.21 -30.01
N TYR A 450 -2.49 7.75 -30.38
CA TYR A 450 -1.32 7.71 -29.51
C TYR A 450 -1.58 8.46 -28.20
N PHE A 451 -2.15 9.67 -28.28
CA PHE A 451 -2.42 10.53 -27.12
C PHE A 451 -3.71 10.21 -26.37
N THR A 452 -4.50 9.21 -26.75
CA THR A 452 -5.59 8.72 -25.89
C THR A 452 -5.08 7.77 -24.81
N ASN A 453 -4.06 6.96 -25.12
CA ASN A 453 -3.49 5.99 -24.18
C ASN A 453 -2.57 6.66 -23.14
N GLY A 454 -2.86 6.48 -21.84
CA GLY A 454 -2.08 7.02 -20.73
C GLY A 454 -0.62 6.56 -20.70
N TRP A 455 -0.33 5.32 -21.09
CA TRP A 455 1.03 4.78 -21.10
C TRP A 455 1.89 5.39 -22.21
N ASN A 456 1.30 5.63 -23.37
CA ASN A 456 1.97 6.33 -24.48
C ASN A 456 2.25 7.81 -24.13
N LYS A 457 1.39 8.47 -23.32
CA LYS A 457 1.68 9.81 -22.77
C LYS A 457 2.91 9.80 -21.87
N LEU A 458 3.03 8.80 -20.99
CA LEU A 458 4.19 8.64 -20.11
C LEU A 458 5.48 8.41 -20.92
N ASP A 459 5.44 7.50 -21.90
CA ASP A 459 6.58 7.24 -22.80
C ASP A 459 7.01 8.52 -23.55
N PHE A 460 6.04 9.31 -24.01
CA PHE A 460 6.28 10.58 -24.71
C PHE A 460 6.97 11.61 -23.81
N ILE A 461 6.50 11.80 -22.58
CA ILE A 461 7.11 12.73 -21.61
C ILE A 461 8.57 12.35 -21.35
N ILE A 462 8.86 11.06 -21.16
CA ILE A 462 10.23 10.57 -20.89
C ILE A 462 11.17 10.83 -22.08
N VAL A 463 10.68 10.61 -23.31
CA VAL A 463 11.45 10.85 -24.53
C VAL A 463 11.71 12.34 -24.73
N ILE A 464 10.71 13.19 -24.53
CA ILE A 464 10.86 14.66 -24.65
C ILE A 464 11.87 15.20 -23.64
N VAL A 465 11.80 14.79 -22.37
CA VAL A 465 12.77 15.23 -21.34
C VAL A 465 14.20 14.84 -21.75
N SER A 466 14.39 13.66 -22.34
CA SER A 466 15.70 13.18 -22.81
C SER A 466 16.21 13.95 -24.04
N ILE A 467 15.31 14.29 -24.98
CA ILE A 467 15.65 15.11 -26.16
C ILE A 467 16.01 16.54 -25.74
N LEU A 468 15.20 17.16 -24.87
CA LEU A 468 15.46 18.51 -24.36
C LEU A 468 16.82 18.59 -23.65
N GLY A 469 17.15 17.60 -22.80
CA GLY A 469 18.47 17.52 -22.17
C GLY A 469 19.61 17.46 -23.20
N THR A 470 19.47 16.64 -24.24
CA THR A 470 20.50 16.51 -25.29
C THR A 470 20.66 17.79 -26.12
N ILE A 471 19.56 18.51 -26.41
CA ILE A 471 19.60 19.79 -27.13
C ILE A 471 20.28 20.87 -26.29
N LEU A 472 19.99 20.93 -24.99
CA LEU A 472 20.60 21.88 -24.07
C LEU A 472 22.12 21.67 -23.93
N ASP A 473 22.55 20.41 -23.88
CA ASP A 473 23.98 20.05 -23.87
C ASP A 473 24.67 20.48 -25.18
N LEU A 474 23.99 20.37 -26.33
CA LEU A 474 24.53 20.81 -27.62
C LEU A 474 24.67 22.34 -27.72
N LEU A 475 23.73 23.08 -27.13
CA LEU A 475 23.73 24.55 -27.13
C LEU A 475 24.70 25.17 -26.11
N GLY A 476 25.33 24.36 -25.24
CA GLY A 476 26.27 24.83 -24.23
C GLY A 476 25.64 25.60 -23.07
N ILE A 477 24.31 25.52 -22.89
CA ILE A 477 23.57 26.21 -21.82
C ILE A 477 23.35 25.28 -20.60
N ALA A 478 24.02 24.13 -20.56
CA ALA A 478 23.77 23.06 -19.61
C ALA A 478 24.12 23.38 -18.14
N ASP A 479 24.94 24.40 -17.88
CA ASP A 479 25.43 24.73 -16.53
C ASP A 479 24.44 25.57 -15.68
N ILE A 480 23.32 26.00 -16.25
CA ILE A 480 22.29 26.71 -15.48
C ILE A 480 21.61 25.73 -14.50
N PRO A 481 21.44 26.07 -13.21
CA PRO A 481 20.91 25.17 -12.18
C PRO A 481 19.57 24.50 -12.52
N ILE A 482 18.68 25.21 -13.23
CA ILE A 482 17.38 24.71 -13.69
C ILE A 482 17.56 23.56 -14.70
N PHE A 483 18.53 23.66 -15.60
CA PHE A 483 18.81 22.63 -16.60
C PHE A 483 19.63 21.46 -16.04
N LYS A 484 20.42 21.70 -14.98
CA LYS A 484 21.05 20.63 -14.18
C LYS A 484 20.01 19.71 -13.51
N SER A 485 18.87 20.28 -13.08
CA SER A 485 17.72 19.51 -12.55
C SER A 485 17.04 18.64 -13.62
N MET A 486 16.91 19.09 -14.87
CA MET A 486 16.34 18.23 -15.94
C MET A 486 17.15 16.96 -16.19
N ARG A 487 18.47 16.98 -15.95
CA ARG A 487 19.32 15.78 -16.10
C ARG A 487 19.03 14.73 -15.03
N THR A 488 18.48 15.11 -13.87
CA THR A 488 18.10 14.16 -12.81
C THR A 488 16.78 13.46 -13.13
N LEU A 489 15.91 14.06 -13.94
CA LEU A 489 14.67 13.43 -14.44
C LEU A 489 14.92 12.20 -15.33
N ARG A 490 16.16 11.94 -15.78
CA ARG A 490 16.56 10.66 -16.40
C ARG A 490 16.28 9.47 -15.48
N ALA A 491 16.25 9.69 -14.16
CA ALA A 491 15.84 8.69 -13.16
C ALA A 491 14.40 8.17 -13.34
N LEU A 492 13.57 8.84 -14.15
CA LEU A 492 12.21 8.41 -14.49
C LEU A 492 12.16 7.39 -15.65
N ARG A 493 13.25 7.18 -16.40
CA ARG A 493 13.30 6.21 -17.53
C ARG A 493 12.88 4.77 -17.14
N PRO A 494 13.23 4.23 -15.95
CA PRO A 494 12.72 2.94 -15.49
C PRO A 494 11.19 2.85 -15.43
N LEU A 495 10.46 3.98 -15.35
CA LEU A 495 8.99 3.97 -15.43
C LEU A 495 8.46 3.42 -16.77
N LYS A 496 9.26 3.45 -17.85
CA LYS A 496 8.91 2.76 -19.10
C LYS A 496 8.71 1.26 -18.90
N ALA A 497 9.32 0.64 -17.89
CA ALA A 497 9.10 -0.75 -17.56
C ALA A 497 7.65 -1.03 -17.14
N LEU A 498 6.95 -0.05 -16.53
CA LEU A 498 5.54 -0.17 -16.12
C LEU A 498 4.61 -0.42 -17.30
N SER A 499 4.89 0.21 -18.45
CA SER A 499 4.09 0.04 -19.66
C SER A 499 4.37 -1.29 -20.35
N ARG A 500 5.42 -2.04 -19.97
CA ARG A 500 5.83 -3.29 -20.63
C ARG A 500 5.59 -4.54 -19.80
N PHE A 501 5.82 -4.49 -18.50
CA PHE A 501 5.55 -5.64 -17.63
C PHE A 501 4.09 -5.69 -17.22
N GLU A 502 3.36 -6.70 -17.73
CA GLU A 502 1.95 -6.92 -17.44
C GLU A 502 1.66 -7.02 -15.94
N GLY A 503 2.46 -7.79 -15.20
CA GLY A 503 2.30 -7.96 -13.75
C GLY A 503 2.37 -6.63 -12.98
N ILE A 504 3.29 -5.74 -13.36
CA ILE A 504 3.39 -4.42 -12.71
C ILE A 504 2.24 -3.50 -13.14
N ARG A 505 1.84 -3.54 -14.41
CA ARG A 505 0.72 -2.74 -14.94
C ARG A 505 -0.58 -3.02 -14.20
N ILE A 506 -0.85 -4.30 -13.95
CA ILE A 506 -2.03 -4.76 -13.21
C ILE A 506 -2.05 -4.15 -11.80
N VAL A 507 -0.94 -4.26 -11.07
CA VAL A 507 -0.80 -3.69 -9.72
C VAL A 507 -0.97 -2.16 -9.74
N VAL A 508 -0.35 -1.46 -10.69
CA VAL A 508 -0.44 0.00 -10.81
C VAL A 508 -1.84 0.47 -11.14
N ASN A 509 -2.58 -0.25 -12.01
CA ASN A 509 -3.97 0.06 -12.31
C ASN A 509 -4.86 -0.07 -11.06
N ALA A 510 -4.66 -1.12 -10.26
CA ALA A 510 -5.38 -1.30 -9.00
C ALA A 510 -5.09 -0.15 -8.02
N LEU A 511 -3.82 0.29 -7.92
CA LEU A 511 -3.42 1.44 -7.12
C LEU A 511 -4.04 2.75 -7.62
N PHE A 512 -4.06 3.01 -8.93
CA PHE A 512 -4.72 4.19 -9.49
C PHE A 512 -6.23 4.22 -9.23
N GLY A 513 -6.89 3.07 -9.22
CA GLY A 513 -8.28 2.95 -8.78
C GLY A 513 -8.49 3.31 -7.31
N ALA A 514 -7.47 3.09 -6.46
CA ALA A 514 -7.52 3.40 -5.02
C ALA A 514 -7.14 4.85 -4.67
N ILE A 515 -6.34 5.53 -5.51
CA ILE A 515 -5.81 6.88 -5.26
C ILE A 515 -6.90 7.91 -4.90
N PRO A 516 -8.06 8.00 -5.59
CA PRO A 516 -9.08 8.99 -5.23
C PRO A 516 -9.62 8.83 -3.80
N SER A 517 -9.88 7.59 -3.38
CA SER A 517 -10.33 7.29 -2.01
C SER A 517 -9.23 7.59 -0.99
N ILE A 518 -8.00 7.19 -1.29
CA ILE A 518 -6.79 7.47 -0.50
C ILE A 518 -6.60 8.99 -0.30
N PHE A 519 -6.76 9.78 -1.37
CA PHE A 519 -6.59 11.23 -1.33
C PHE A 519 -7.64 11.89 -0.43
N ASN A 520 -8.90 11.45 -0.51
CA ASN A 520 -9.96 11.94 0.36
C ASN A 520 -9.65 11.67 1.85
N VAL A 521 -9.16 10.48 2.17
CA VAL A 521 -8.74 10.13 3.54
C VAL A 521 -7.55 10.97 3.98
N LEU A 522 -6.52 11.06 3.14
CA LEU A 522 -5.33 11.87 3.42
C LEU A 522 -5.71 13.31 3.72
N LEU A 523 -6.64 13.89 2.96
CA LEU A 523 -7.09 15.25 3.19
C LEU A 523 -7.79 15.39 4.55
N VAL A 524 -8.68 14.46 4.92
CA VAL A 524 -9.31 14.48 6.25
C VAL A 524 -8.26 14.34 7.37
N CYS A 525 -7.27 13.46 7.21
CA CYS A 525 -6.16 13.32 8.15
C CYS A 525 -5.35 14.61 8.27
N LEU A 526 -5.06 15.29 7.15
CA LEU A 526 -4.37 16.58 7.16
C LEU A 526 -5.18 17.64 7.91
N VAL A 527 -6.49 17.75 7.70
CA VAL A 527 -7.34 18.69 8.46
C VAL A 527 -7.32 18.38 9.96
N PHE A 528 -7.34 17.11 10.33
CA PHE A 528 -7.26 16.71 11.74
C PHE A 528 -5.88 17.05 12.34
N TRP A 529 -4.80 16.75 11.62
CA TRP A 529 -3.43 17.09 12.02
C TRP A 529 -3.19 18.60 12.07
N LEU A 530 -3.90 19.39 11.25
CA LEU A 530 -3.86 20.86 11.30
C LEU A 530 -4.22 21.38 12.70
N ILE A 531 -5.25 20.81 13.33
CA ILE A 531 -5.71 21.21 14.66
C ILE A 531 -4.59 21.01 15.68
N PHE A 532 -3.95 19.83 15.66
CA PHE A 532 -2.83 19.53 16.55
C PHE A 532 -1.60 20.37 16.23
N SER A 533 -1.32 20.64 14.95
CA SER A 533 -0.18 21.46 14.55
C SER A 533 -0.33 22.90 15.03
N ILE A 534 -1.50 23.52 14.82
CA ILE A 534 -1.76 24.88 15.33
C ILE A 534 -1.73 24.90 16.87
N MET A 535 -2.30 23.89 17.53
CA MET A 535 -2.19 23.76 18.99
C MET A 535 -0.73 23.64 19.45
N GLY A 536 0.08 22.87 18.73
CA GLY A 536 1.51 22.71 19.00
C GLY A 536 2.27 24.02 18.85
N VAL A 537 2.00 24.79 17.80
CA VAL A 537 2.59 26.13 17.59
C VAL A 537 2.23 27.07 18.74
N GLN A 538 0.98 27.06 19.20
CA GLN A 538 0.54 27.89 20.32
C GLN A 538 1.18 27.50 21.66
N LEU A 539 1.46 26.21 21.87
CA LEU A 539 2.06 25.71 23.12
C LEU A 539 3.59 25.86 23.14
N PHE A 540 4.25 25.60 22.01
CA PHE A 540 5.69 25.39 21.93
C PHE A 540 6.45 26.36 21.02
N GLY A 541 5.77 27.19 20.22
CA GLY A 541 6.42 28.10 19.28
C GLY A 541 7.46 29.00 19.94
N GLY A 542 8.72 28.92 19.49
CA GLY A 542 9.86 29.66 20.03
C GLY A 542 10.45 29.13 21.34
N LYS A 543 9.94 28.02 21.89
CA LYS A 543 10.38 27.48 23.20
C LYS A 543 11.41 26.36 23.12
N PHE A 544 11.70 25.83 21.93
CA PHE A 544 12.62 24.71 21.72
C PHE A 544 14.09 25.12 21.60
N TYR A 545 14.38 26.41 21.79
CA TYR A 545 15.75 26.92 21.81
C TYR A 545 16.48 26.50 23.08
N LYS A 546 17.77 26.20 22.94
CA LYS A 546 18.65 25.81 24.02
C LYS A 546 20.05 26.37 23.82
N CYS A 547 20.71 26.70 24.91
CA CYS A 547 22.13 27.03 24.92
C CYS A 547 22.98 25.77 24.76
N VAL A 548 23.90 25.77 23.79
CA VAL A 548 24.79 24.65 23.49
C VAL A 548 26.25 25.09 23.44
N TYR A 549 27.16 24.15 23.70
CA TYR A 549 28.60 24.36 23.53
C TYR A 549 28.95 24.50 22.04
N VAL A 550 29.88 25.40 21.72
CA VAL A 550 30.31 25.68 20.34
C VAL A 550 30.95 24.47 19.67
N ASP A 551 31.74 23.68 20.42
CA ASP A 551 32.52 22.57 19.83
C ASP A 551 31.71 21.28 19.70
N THR A 552 30.81 21.00 20.65
CA THR A 552 30.11 19.72 20.76
C THR A 552 28.64 19.78 20.36
N HIS A 553 28.06 20.98 20.24
CA HIS A 553 26.61 21.20 20.06
C HIS A 553 25.72 20.51 21.11
N ASN A 554 26.32 20.02 22.20
CA ASN A 554 25.58 19.46 23.30
C ASN A 554 25.04 20.59 24.18
N ARG A 555 23.83 20.37 24.74
CA ARG A 555 23.21 21.28 25.70
C ARG A 555 24.17 21.53 26.85
N VAL A 556 24.30 22.80 27.24
CA VAL A 556 25.15 23.19 28.35
C VAL A 556 24.68 22.52 29.64
N ASN A 557 25.64 22.02 30.42
CA ASN A 557 25.36 21.33 31.68
C ASN A 557 24.70 22.27 32.70
N ILE A 558 23.87 21.68 33.57
CA ILE A 558 23.16 22.40 34.65
C ILE A 558 24.14 23.16 35.57
N SER A 559 25.37 22.65 35.73
CA SER A 559 26.44 23.26 36.52
C SER A 559 26.80 24.68 36.11
N GLU A 560 26.54 25.07 34.85
CA GLU A 560 26.86 26.42 34.38
C GLU A 560 25.81 27.47 34.74
N ASN A 561 24.62 27.07 35.21
CA ASN A 561 23.57 27.97 35.70
C ASN A 561 23.21 29.11 34.71
N ILE A 562 22.99 28.75 33.44
CA ILE A 562 22.53 29.67 32.39
C ILE A 562 21.02 29.80 32.50
N LYS A 563 20.50 31.04 32.61
CA LYS A 563 19.07 31.29 32.79
C LYS A 563 18.37 31.64 31.49
N ASN A 564 18.93 32.58 30.73
CA ASN A 564 18.29 33.15 29.55
C ASN A 564 19.25 33.21 28.35
N LYS A 565 18.71 33.48 27.16
CA LYS A 565 19.50 33.68 25.93
C LYS A 565 20.63 34.71 26.06
N ILE A 566 20.38 35.81 26.77
CA ILE A 566 21.39 36.86 26.97
C ILE A 566 22.59 36.31 27.74
N ASP A 567 22.36 35.50 28.78
CA ASP A 567 23.43 34.88 29.57
C ASP A 567 24.23 33.88 28.74
N CYS A 568 23.56 33.13 27.86
CA CYS A 568 24.19 32.19 26.94
C CYS A 568 25.18 32.91 26.00
N LEU A 569 24.71 33.97 25.33
CA LEU A 569 25.51 34.74 24.38
C LEU A 569 26.66 35.49 25.07
N ASN A 570 26.45 36.00 26.29
CA ASN A 570 27.50 36.65 27.08
C ASN A 570 28.67 35.73 27.44
N ARG A 571 28.45 34.41 27.42
CA ARG A 571 29.48 33.40 27.74
C ARG A 571 30.11 32.75 26.50
N ASN A 572 29.91 33.34 25.31
CA ASN A 572 30.37 32.79 24.02
C ASN A 572 29.82 31.40 23.70
N PHE A 573 28.62 31.07 24.18
CA PHE A 573 27.89 29.88 23.75
C PHE A 573 26.91 30.20 22.62
N THR A 574 26.45 29.17 21.92
CA THR A 574 25.49 29.30 20.83
C THR A 574 24.08 29.02 21.32
N TRP A 575 23.14 29.88 20.93
CA TRP A 575 21.72 29.71 21.20
C TRP A 575 21.05 29.07 19.98
N GLU A 576 20.89 27.75 20.03
CA GLU A 576 20.47 26.94 18.89
C GLU A 576 19.02 26.47 19.06
N ASN A 577 18.28 26.39 17.95
CA ASN A 577 16.94 25.82 17.95
C ASN A 577 16.99 24.33 17.65
N SER A 578 16.04 23.58 18.20
CA SER A 578 15.84 22.19 17.78
C SER A 578 15.33 22.17 16.34
N ARG A 579 15.85 21.26 15.53
CA ARG A 579 15.62 21.26 14.06
C ARG A 579 14.18 20.95 13.68
N ILE A 580 13.60 19.97 14.36
CA ILE A 580 12.17 19.67 14.28
C ILE A 580 11.50 20.37 15.46
N ASN A 581 10.67 21.36 15.17
CA ASN A 581 10.05 22.22 16.17
C ASN A 581 8.61 22.59 15.77
N PHE A 582 8.00 23.46 16.56
CA PHE A 582 6.65 23.97 16.35
C PHE A 582 6.65 25.48 16.14
N ASP A 583 7.67 26.04 15.48
CA ASP A 583 7.72 27.50 15.24
C ASP A 583 6.68 27.97 14.22
N ASN A 584 6.28 27.08 13.31
CA ASN A 584 5.35 27.32 12.23
C ASN A 584 4.61 26.01 11.88
N VAL A 585 3.38 26.14 11.40
CA VAL A 585 2.47 24.99 11.20
C VAL A 585 3.04 23.91 10.27
N LEU A 586 3.80 24.28 9.23
CA LEU A 586 4.38 23.32 8.30
C LEU A 586 5.49 22.47 8.94
N ILE A 587 6.34 23.06 9.79
CA ILE A 587 7.35 22.30 10.56
C ILE A 587 6.64 21.51 11.67
N GLY A 588 5.59 22.06 12.26
CA GLY A 588 4.71 21.34 13.19
C GLY A 588 4.06 20.09 12.55
N TYR A 589 3.67 20.14 11.28
CA TYR A 589 3.22 18.96 10.54
C TYR A 589 4.31 17.90 10.43
N LEU A 590 5.55 18.30 10.16
CA LEU A 590 6.68 17.39 10.08
C LEU A 590 7.00 16.77 11.45
N ALA A 591 6.91 17.55 12.53
CA ALA A 591 7.04 17.06 13.90
C ALA A 591 5.96 16.03 14.23
N LEU A 592 4.70 16.33 13.91
CA LEU A 592 3.59 15.40 14.09
C LEU A 592 3.71 14.16 13.20
N PHE A 593 4.29 14.28 12.01
CA PHE A 593 4.58 13.13 11.15
C PHE A 593 5.63 12.19 11.76
N GLN A 594 6.67 12.73 12.40
CA GLN A 594 7.64 11.95 13.18
C GLN A 594 7.00 11.25 14.39
N VAL A 595 6.12 11.96 15.11
CA VAL A 595 5.33 11.38 16.22
C VAL A 595 4.40 10.29 15.72
N ALA A 596 3.71 10.50 14.60
CA ALA A 596 2.75 9.56 14.05
C ALA A 596 3.39 8.26 13.54
N THR A 597 4.62 8.35 13.01
CA THR A 597 5.41 7.19 12.56
C THR A 597 6.21 6.52 13.68
N PHE A 598 6.20 7.06 14.90
CA PHE A 598 7.01 6.61 16.04
C PHE A 598 8.51 6.58 15.71
N LYS A 599 9.03 7.63 15.05
CA LYS A 599 10.46 7.74 14.65
C LYS A 599 10.93 9.17 14.86
N GLY A 600 11.95 9.38 15.71
CA GLY A 600 12.39 10.72 16.13
C GLY A 600 11.47 11.42 17.15
N TRP A 601 10.37 10.79 17.54
CA TRP A 601 9.35 11.33 18.44
C TRP A 601 9.83 11.60 19.87
N ILE A 602 10.83 10.85 20.36
CA ILE A 602 11.38 10.97 21.72
C ILE A 602 12.09 12.31 21.93
N GLU A 603 12.83 12.78 20.93
CA GLU A 603 13.56 14.05 21.00
C GLU A 603 12.57 15.22 21.08
N ILE A 604 11.53 15.20 20.23
CA ILE A 604 10.46 16.20 20.23
C ILE A 604 9.74 16.26 21.59
N MET A 605 9.42 15.09 22.15
CA MET A 605 8.77 15.01 23.47
C MET A 605 9.68 15.53 24.58
N SER A 606 10.98 15.23 24.51
CA SER A 606 11.96 15.68 25.50
C SER A 606 12.14 17.20 25.47
N ASP A 607 12.23 17.80 24.28
CA ASP A 607 12.29 19.25 24.12
C ASP A 607 10.98 19.91 24.60
N ALA A 608 9.83 19.27 24.36
CA ALA A 608 8.53 19.75 24.83
C ALA A 608 8.34 19.69 26.35
N THR A 609 8.82 18.64 27.04
CA THR A 609 8.73 18.54 28.50
C THR A 609 9.66 19.51 29.22
N ASP A 610 10.78 19.84 28.58
CA ASP A 610 11.79 20.72 29.16
C ASP A 610 11.51 22.21 28.89
N ALA A 611 10.59 22.51 27.96
CA ALA A 611 10.24 23.86 27.56
C ALA A 611 9.57 24.66 28.68
N LYS A 612 10.02 25.89 28.88
CA LYS A 612 9.43 26.88 29.79
C LYS A 612 8.70 27.98 29.02
N ASP A 613 9.47 28.97 28.58
CA ASP A 613 9.01 30.17 27.91
C ASP A 613 10.08 30.64 26.91
N ILE A 614 9.70 31.60 26.07
CA ILE A 614 10.53 32.12 24.98
C ILE A 614 11.79 32.79 25.56
N ASP A 615 12.95 32.55 24.94
CA ASP A 615 14.28 33.07 25.32
C ASP A 615 14.77 32.69 26.72
N ILE A 616 14.13 31.71 27.38
CA ILE A 616 14.52 31.14 28.68
C ILE A 616 15.11 29.75 28.45
N GLN A 617 16.21 29.44 29.13
CA GLN A 617 16.86 28.14 29.05
C GLN A 617 15.89 27.04 29.54
N PRO A 618 15.68 25.97 28.75
CA PRO A 618 14.84 24.87 29.17
C PRO A 618 15.42 24.21 30.44
N GLU A 619 14.57 23.62 31.28
CA GLU A 619 14.97 22.87 32.47
C GLU A 619 14.33 21.48 32.43
N TYR A 620 15.09 20.47 32.88
CA TYR A 620 14.69 19.07 32.84
C TYR A 620 13.30 18.85 33.46
N GLU A 621 12.37 18.29 32.68
CA GLU A 621 11.04 17.89 33.13
C GLU A 621 10.25 18.98 33.87
N THR A 622 10.32 20.24 33.41
CA THR A 622 9.56 21.35 34.00
C THR A 622 8.05 21.07 34.02
N ASN A 623 7.51 20.53 32.92
CA ASN A 623 6.09 20.18 32.82
C ASN A 623 5.90 18.84 32.11
N VAL A 624 5.95 17.77 32.92
CA VAL A 624 5.79 16.39 32.46
C VAL A 624 4.40 16.11 31.88
N TYR A 625 3.35 16.82 32.31
CA TYR A 625 1.98 16.61 31.84
C TYR A 625 1.77 16.97 30.36
N ILE A 626 2.71 17.70 29.74
CA ILE A 626 2.73 17.96 28.30
C ILE A 626 2.76 16.66 27.51
N LEU A 627 3.29 15.55 28.05
CA LEU A 627 3.27 14.25 27.38
C LEU A 627 1.85 13.78 27.03
N LEU A 628 0.82 14.22 27.76
CA LEU A 628 -0.57 13.94 27.42
C LEU A 628 -0.97 14.51 26.05
N TYR A 629 -0.42 15.66 25.63
CA TYR A 629 -0.64 16.19 24.27
C TYR A 629 -0.25 15.17 23.21
N PHE A 630 0.93 14.54 23.36
CA PHE A 630 1.42 13.53 22.43
C PHE A 630 0.65 12.22 22.55
N VAL A 631 0.26 11.79 23.75
CA VAL A 631 -0.60 10.60 23.94
C VAL A 631 -1.94 10.79 23.22
N PHE A 632 -2.59 11.95 23.38
CA PHE A 632 -3.83 12.26 22.67
C PHE A 632 -3.63 12.29 21.16
N PHE A 633 -2.55 12.91 20.67
CA PHE A 633 -2.23 12.89 19.25
C PHE A 633 -1.92 11.48 18.73
N ILE A 634 -1.26 10.61 19.49
CA ILE A 634 -0.99 9.24 19.06
C ILE A 634 -2.28 8.43 18.96
N ILE A 635 -3.18 8.53 19.94
CA ILE A 635 -4.46 7.81 19.93
C ILE A 635 -5.35 8.27 18.77
N PHE A 636 -5.58 9.58 18.62
CA PHE A 636 -6.51 10.10 17.61
C PHE A 636 -5.86 10.45 16.27
N GLY A 637 -4.60 10.86 16.28
CA GLY A 637 -3.87 11.35 15.11
C GLY A 637 -3.01 10.28 14.43
N SER A 638 -2.52 9.26 15.14
CA SER A 638 -1.77 8.14 14.54
C SER A 638 -2.62 6.88 14.40
N PHE A 639 -3.10 6.30 15.50
CA PHE A 639 -3.83 5.02 15.43
C PHE A 639 -5.12 5.14 14.62
N PHE A 640 -5.93 6.17 14.86
CA PHE A 640 -7.16 6.34 14.12
C PHE A 640 -6.92 6.66 12.63
N THR A 641 -5.93 7.50 12.29
CA THR A 641 -5.66 7.86 10.88
C THR A 641 -5.04 6.72 10.09
N LEU A 642 -4.07 5.99 10.66
CA LEU A 642 -3.47 4.80 10.05
C LEU A 642 -4.53 3.72 9.84
N ASN A 643 -5.42 3.52 10.82
CA ASN A 643 -6.45 2.48 10.71
C ASN A 643 -7.57 2.87 9.73
N LEU A 644 -7.96 4.15 9.67
CA LEU A 644 -8.86 4.67 8.64
C LEU A 644 -8.27 4.46 7.24
N PHE A 645 -6.97 4.70 7.12
CA PHE A 645 -6.25 4.53 5.89
C PHE A 645 -6.24 3.07 5.41
N ILE A 646 -5.91 2.12 6.30
CA ILE A 646 -5.99 0.68 6.03
C ILE A 646 -7.44 0.28 5.68
N GLY A 647 -8.43 0.79 6.42
CA GLY A 647 -9.85 0.48 6.19
C GLY A 647 -10.36 0.90 4.83
N VAL A 648 -10.06 2.12 4.39
CA VAL A 648 -10.48 2.61 3.07
C VAL A 648 -9.76 1.88 1.95
N VAL A 649 -8.52 1.46 2.14
CA VAL A 649 -7.81 0.72 1.09
C VAL A 649 -8.35 -0.71 0.98
N ILE A 650 -8.62 -1.39 2.09
CA ILE A 650 -9.28 -2.70 2.08
C ILE A 650 -10.67 -2.60 1.45
N ASP A 651 -11.47 -1.58 1.79
CA ASP A 651 -12.78 -1.39 1.19
C ASP A 651 -12.69 -1.11 -0.31
N ASN A 652 -11.78 -0.23 -0.75
CA ASN A 652 -11.58 0.04 -2.18
C ASN A 652 -11.11 -1.23 -2.92
N PHE A 653 -10.21 -2.01 -2.32
CA PHE A 653 -9.78 -3.30 -2.84
C PHE A 653 -10.94 -4.29 -3.00
N ASN A 654 -11.79 -4.39 -1.96
CA ASN A 654 -12.99 -5.22 -1.99
C ASN A 654 -14.01 -4.73 -3.01
N GLN A 655 -14.15 -3.42 -3.21
CA GLN A 655 -15.00 -2.84 -4.25
C GLN A 655 -14.47 -3.16 -5.66
N GLN A 656 -13.16 -3.04 -5.89
CA GLN A 656 -12.53 -3.42 -7.15
C GLN A 656 -12.73 -4.92 -7.44
N LYS A 657 -12.58 -5.79 -6.43
CA LYS A 657 -12.91 -7.22 -6.53
C LYS A 657 -14.36 -7.44 -6.99
N ARG A 658 -15.33 -6.80 -6.32
CA ARG A 658 -16.76 -6.94 -6.65
C ARG A 658 -17.09 -6.44 -8.06
N MET A 659 -16.56 -5.29 -8.45
CA MET A 659 -16.77 -4.73 -9.79
C MET A 659 -16.20 -5.67 -10.86
N LEU A 660 -14.98 -6.19 -10.65
CA LEU A 660 -14.35 -7.13 -11.56
C LEU A 660 -15.14 -8.44 -11.65
N SER A 661 -15.55 -9.02 -10.51
CA SER A 661 -16.39 -10.22 -10.44
C SER A 661 -17.72 -10.02 -11.18
N PHE A 662 -18.40 -8.88 -10.99
CA PHE A 662 -19.62 -8.53 -11.70
C PHE A 662 -19.41 -8.40 -13.21
N LEU A 663 -18.32 -7.77 -13.64
CA LEU A 663 -17.98 -7.60 -15.07
C LEU A 663 -17.66 -8.95 -15.73
N ILE A 664 -16.93 -9.82 -15.02
CA ILE A 664 -16.65 -11.20 -15.44
C ILE A 664 -17.95 -12.00 -15.50
N HIS A 665 -18.84 -11.89 -14.51
CA HIS A 665 -20.14 -12.57 -14.52
C HIS A 665 -21.00 -12.10 -15.70
N LYS A 666 -20.94 -10.80 -16.05
CA LYS A 666 -21.66 -10.23 -17.19
C LYS A 666 -21.08 -10.68 -18.55
N ILE A 667 -19.76 -10.89 -18.64
CA ILE A 667 -19.09 -11.36 -19.88
C ILE A 667 -19.18 -12.90 -20.01
N ILE A 668 -19.10 -13.64 -18.90
CA ILE A 668 -19.08 -15.11 -18.86
C ILE A 668 -20.45 -15.66 -18.43
N TYR A 669 -21.53 -15.20 -19.06
CA TYR A 669 -22.83 -15.90 -18.97
C TYR A 669 -22.86 -17.23 -19.76
N SER A 670 -21.71 -17.77 -20.20
CA SER A 670 -21.63 -18.99 -21.03
C SER A 670 -20.68 -20.08 -20.51
N LYS A 671 -20.05 -19.93 -19.35
CA LYS A 671 -19.22 -21.03 -18.80
C LYS A 671 -19.28 -21.11 -17.29
N LYS A 672 -20.10 -22.04 -16.81
CA LYS A 672 -20.16 -22.50 -15.41
C LYS A 672 -18.81 -23.15 -15.05
N ILE A 673 -17.82 -22.33 -14.75
CA ILE A 673 -16.58 -22.74 -14.08
C ILE A 673 -16.81 -22.45 -12.59
N LEU A 674 -17.18 -23.47 -11.83
CA LEU A 674 -17.15 -23.39 -10.36
C LEU A 674 -15.71 -23.08 -9.93
N GLY A 675 -15.50 -21.92 -9.29
CA GLY A 675 -14.25 -21.56 -8.60
C GLY A 675 -13.60 -20.21 -8.91
N ALA A 676 -14.26 -19.30 -9.65
CA ALA A 676 -13.70 -18.02 -10.11
C ALA A 676 -13.92 -16.82 -9.17
N ASP A 677 -13.95 -17.01 -7.84
CA ASP A 677 -14.27 -15.95 -6.87
C ASP A 677 -13.04 -15.35 -6.13
N GLY A 678 -11.83 -15.62 -6.61
CA GLY A 678 -10.59 -15.21 -5.94
C GLY A 678 -10.15 -13.77 -6.23
N THR A 679 -9.83 -13.00 -5.17
CA THR A 679 -9.12 -11.70 -5.23
C THR A 679 -7.78 -11.75 -5.94
N LEU A 680 -7.13 -12.91 -5.90
CA LEU A 680 -5.82 -13.12 -6.50
C LEU A 680 -5.80 -12.80 -7.99
N ASP A 681 -6.91 -13.04 -8.69
CA ASP A 681 -7.04 -12.81 -10.13
C ASP A 681 -6.86 -11.33 -10.52
N MET A 682 -7.03 -10.40 -9.57
CA MET A 682 -6.83 -8.98 -9.83
C MET A 682 -5.36 -8.60 -9.91
N PHE A 683 -4.44 -9.30 -9.26
CA PHE A 683 -3.00 -8.97 -9.27
C PHE A 683 -2.14 -9.93 -10.10
N MET A 684 -2.76 -10.93 -10.70
CA MET A 684 -2.07 -11.93 -11.50
C MET A 684 -2.31 -11.69 -12.99
N THR A 685 -1.26 -11.92 -13.79
CA THR A 685 -1.40 -12.00 -15.25
C THR A 685 -2.21 -13.23 -15.66
N GLU A 686 -2.75 -13.24 -16.89
CA GLU A 686 -3.55 -14.38 -17.38
C GLU A 686 -2.77 -15.71 -17.37
N ASP A 687 -1.46 -15.67 -17.60
CA ASP A 687 -0.61 -16.86 -17.53
C ASP A 687 -0.31 -17.28 -16.08
N GLN A 688 -0.12 -16.32 -15.17
CA GLN A 688 -0.01 -16.62 -13.74
C GLN A 688 -1.28 -17.27 -13.20
N LYS A 689 -2.47 -16.87 -13.70
CA LYS A 689 -3.75 -17.53 -13.37
C LYS A 689 -3.77 -19.00 -13.81
N LYS A 690 -3.21 -19.33 -14.98
CA LYS A 690 -3.11 -20.73 -15.43
C LYS A 690 -2.22 -21.54 -14.49
N TYR A 691 -1.09 -20.98 -14.05
CA TYR A 691 -0.20 -21.61 -13.09
C TYR A 691 -0.84 -21.77 -11.71
N TYR A 692 -1.52 -20.73 -11.21
CA TYR A 692 -2.31 -20.76 -9.98
C TYR A 692 -3.40 -21.84 -10.03
N ASN A 693 -4.16 -21.91 -11.14
CA ASN A 693 -5.18 -22.94 -11.34
C ASN A 693 -4.58 -24.35 -11.41
N ALA A 694 -3.38 -24.50 -11.95
CA ALA A 694 -2.65 -25.77 -11.92
C ALA A 694 -2.19 -26.12 -10.50
N MET A 695 -1.65 -25.17 -9.73
CA MET A 695 -1.27 -25.36 -8.31
C MET A 695 -2.49 -25.72 -7.45
N LYS A 696 -3.63 -25.06 -7.65
CA LYS A 696 -4.90 -25.38 -6.96
C LYS A 696 -5.40 -26.79 -7.34
N LYS A 697 -5.22 -27.20 -8.60
CA LYS A 697 -5.52 -28.57 -9.07
C LYS A 697 -4.49 -29.62 -8.63
N MET A 698 -3.28 -29.24 -8.21
CA MET A 698 -2.35 -30.20 -7.60
C MET A 698 -2.85 -30.68 -6.23
N GLY A 699 -3.76 -29.93 -5.59
CA GLY A 699 -4.52 -30.39 -4.41
C GLY A 699 -5.60 -31.43 -4.74
N SER A 700 -6.21 -31.39 -5.94
CA SER A 700 -7.26 -32.34 -6.30
C SER A 700 -6.69 -33.68 -6.78
N LYS A 701 -6.70 -34.66 -5.87
CA LYS A 701 -6.14 -35.99 -6.12
C LYS A 701 -7.17 -36.99 -6.66
N LYS A 702 -6.64 -37.98 -7.38
CA LYS A 702 -7.34 -39.19 -7.83
C LYS A 702 -6.91 -40.37 -6.97
N PRO A 703 -7.73 -41.43 -6.84
CA PRO A 703 -7.32 -42.64 -6.14
C PRO A 703 -6.05 -43.20 -6.78
N THR A 704 -4.97 -43.28 -6.00
CA THR A 704 -3.70 -43.83 -6.47
C THR A 704 -3.63 -45.33 -6.15
N LYS A 705 -3.06 -46.10 -7.07
CA LYS A 705 -2.87 -47.54 -6.87
C LYS A 705 -1.95 -47.79 -5.68
N ALA A 706 -2.32 -48.74 -4.83
CA ALA A 706 -1.47 -49.17 -3.73
C ALA A 706 -0.04 -49.47 -4.17
N LEU A 707 0.92 -49.03 -3.36
CA LEU A 707 2.33 -49.32 -3.60
C LEU A 707 2.51 -50.86 -3.67
N PRO A 708 2.90 -51.42 -4.82
CA PRO A 708 3.02 -52.86 -4.98
C PRO A 708 4.18 -53.33 -4.11
N ARG A 709 3.91 -54.32 -3.26
CA ARG A 709 4.94 -54.90 -2.40
C ARG A 709 6.07 -55.47 -3.27
N PRO A 710 7.34 -55.13 -3.01
CA PRO A 710 8.46 -55.69 -3.75
C PRO A 710 8.49 -57.23 -3.63
N ARG A 711 8.95 -57.89 -4.69
CA ARG A 711 8.98 -59.36 -4.79
C ARG A 711 10.10 -59.99 -3.96
N PHE A 712 11.18 -59.25 -3.72
CA PHE A 712 12.35 -59.72 -2.96
C PHE A 712 12.10 -59.65 -1.45
N ALA A 713 12.55 -60.66 -0.70
CA ALA A 713 12.26 -60.82 0.73
C ALA A 713 12.75 -59.63 1.59
N LEU A 714 13.99 -59.17 1.37
CA LEU A 714 14.53 -58.00 2.08
C LEU A 714 13.74 -56.73 1.74
N GLY A 715 13.38 -56.55 0.47
CA GLY A 715 12.57 -55.41 0.03
C GLY A 715 11.21 -55.40 0.69
N ARG A 716 10.58 -56.57 0.87
CA ARG A 716 9.26 -56.69 1.53
C ARG A 716 9.34 -56.38 3.02
N PHE A 717 10.36 -56.88 3.71
CA PHE A 717 10.61 -56.53 5.10
C PHE A 717 10.84 -55.02 5.27
N LEU A 718 11.71 -54.42 4.44
CA LEU A 718 11.97 -52.98 4.48
C LEU A 718 10.73 -52.16 4.14
N PHE A 719 9.88 -52.63 3.23
CA PHE A 719 8.61 -51.99 2.90
C PHE A 719 7.65 -51.99 4.10
N ASP A 720 7.51 -53.12 4.79
CA ASP A 720 6.65 -53.23 5.97
C ASP A 720 7.16 -52.37 7.14
N VAL A 721 8.48 -52.23 7.30
CA VAL A 721 9.08 -51.36 8.33
C VAL A 721 8.90 -49.87 7.97
N THR A 722 9.22 -49.47 6.74
CA THR A 722 9.21 -48.06 6.32
C THR A 722 7.81 -47.48 6.15
N THR A 723 6.81 -48.32 5.94
CA THR A 723 5.39 -47.92 5.83
C THR A 723 4.70 -47.88 7.20
N ASN A 724 5.35 -48.38 8.26
CA ASN A 724 4.78 -48.40 9.60
C ASN A 724 4.81 -47.00 10.23
N GLN A 725 3.67 -46.51 10.70
CA GLN A 725 3.55 -45.21 11.38
C GLN A 725 4.52 -45.06 12.56
N LYS A 726 4.84 -46.16 13.28
CA LYS A 726 5.82 -46.13 14.39
C LYS A 726 7.23 -45.76 13.92
N PHE A 727 7.61 -46.19 12.72
CA PHE A 727 8.90 -45.86 12.14
C PHE A 727 8.97 -44.36 11.77
N ASP A 728 7.91 -43.82 11.16
CA ASP A 728 7.84 -42.40 10.86
C ASP A 728 7.85 -41.53 12.14
N ILE A 729 7.16 -41.94 13.21
CA ILE A 729 7.22 -41.26 14.52
C ILE A 729 8.65 -41.27 15.09
N PHE A 730 9.35 -42.40 15.01
CA PHE A 730 10.74 -42.50 15.46
C PHE A 730 11.65 -41.52 14.70
N ILE A 731 11.53 -41.46 13.37
CA ILE A 731 12.30 -40.50 12.56
C ILE A 731 11.97 -39.05 12.94
N MET A 732 10.70 -38.73 13.20
CA MET A 732 10.30 -37.39 13.65
C MET A 732 10.92 -37.01 15.00
N ILE A 733 11.03 -37.95 15.94
CA ILE A 733 11.74 -37.74 17.21
C ILE A 733 13.23 -37.50 16.96
N CYS A 734 13.87 -38.26 16.07
CA CYS A 734 15.27 -38.04 15.70
C CYS A 734 15.50 -36.66 15.07
N ILE A 735 14.59 -36.17 14.23
CA ILE A 735 14.65 -34.81 13.66
C ILE A 735 14.56 -33.77 14.79
N PHE A 736 13.63 -33.93 15.72
CA PHE A 736 13.48 -33.03 16.86
C PHE A 736 14.73 -33.01 17.75
N LEU A 737 15.29 -34.18 18.07
CA LEU A 737 16.54 -34.27 18.86
C LEU A 737 17.74 -33.66 18.10
N ASN A 738 17.82 -33.85 16.78
CA ASN A 738 18.86 -33.21 15.97
C ASN A 738 18.73 -31.67 16.01
N MET A 739 17.50 -31.15 15.96
CA MET A 739 17.23 -29.71 16.13
C MET A 739 17.70 -29.20 17.49
N VAL A 740 17.38 -29.91 18.58
CA VAL A 740 17.85 -29.54 19.93
C VAL A 740 19.38 -29.49 19.99
N CYS A 741 20.07 -30.44 19.35
CA CYS A 741 21.53 -30.42 19.30
C CYS A 741 22.08 -29.17 18.57
N MET A 742 21.45 -28.75 17.47
CA MET A 742 21.82 -27.51 16.78
C MET A 742 21.56 -26.25 17.64
N CYS A 743 20.56 -26.27 18.52
CA CYS A 743 20.30 -25.17 19.46
C CYS A 743 21.31 -25.07 20.60
N LEU A 744 22.09 -26.12 20.87
CA LEU A 744 23.10 -26.17 21.94
C LEU A 744 24.45 -25.55 21.52
N GLU A 745 24.65 -25.29 20.23
CA GLU A 745 25.83 -24.61 19.69
C GLU A 745 25.88 -23.15 20.18
N HIS A 746 27.01 -22.72 20.71
CA HIS A 746 27.20 -21.35 21.20
C HIS A 746 28.59 -20.81 20.87
N HIS A 747 28.70 -19.48 20.85
CA HIS A 747 29.95 -18.78 20.59
C HIS A 747 30.99 -19.09 21.68
N ASN A 748 32.25 -19.33 21.29
CA ASN A 748 33.37 -19.70 22.17
C ASN A 748 33.17 -21.01 22.97
N GLN A 749 32.49 -22.00 22.40
CA GLN A 749 32.40 -23.33 23.02
C GLN A 749 33.75 -24.05 23.06
N SER A 750 33.94 -24.89 24.10
CA SER A 750 35.19 -25.66 24.22
C SER A 750 35.37 -26.64 23.06
N TYR A 751 36.63 -26.91 22.69
CA TYR A 751 36.94 -27.86 21.61
C TYR A 751 36.30 -29.25 21.83
N ILE A 752 36.27 -29.72 23.07
CA ILE A 752 35.66 -31.01 23.43
C ILE A 752 34.15 -30.97 23.19
N TYR A 753 33.49 -29.85 23.52
CA TYR A 753 32.07 -29.67 23.32
C TYR A 753 31.71 -29.64 21.82
N ASP A 754 32.50 -28.92 21.02
CA ASP A 754 32.37 -28.87 19.55
C ASP A 754 32.51 -30.27 18.94
N LEU A 755 33.54 -31.01 19.35
CA LEU A 755 33.81 -32.38 18.93
C LEU A 755 32.65 -33.33 19.27
N VAL A 756 32.11 -33.24 20.49
CA VAL A 756 30.96 -34.05 20.93
C VAL A 756 29.71 -33.74 20.09
N LEU A 757 29.40 -32.46 19.87
CA LEU A 757 28.28 -32.05 19.03
C LEU A 757 28.45 -32.51 17.58
N ASP A 758 29.66 -32.44 17.03
CA ASP A 758 29.95 -32.93 15.68
C ASP A 758 29.77 -34.45 15.56
N TYR A 759 30.19 -35.24 16.55
CA TYR A 759 29.92 -36.68 16.57
C TYR A 759 28.42 -36.99 16.63
N ILE A 760 27.67 -36.28 17.48
CA ILE A 760 26.21 -36.43 17.58
C ILE A 760 25.54 -36.04 16.25
N ASN A 761 25.96 -34.93 15.63
CA ASN A 761 25.45 -34.50 14.33
C ASN A 761 25.74 -35.53 13.23
N THR A 762 26.91 -36.16 13.26
CA THR A 762 27.30 -37.25 12.35
C THR A 762 26.41 -38.48 12.55
N LEU A 763 26.10 -38.84 13.79
CA LEU A 763 25.17 -39.94 14.10
C LEU A 763 23.79 -39.70 13.47
N PHE A 764 23.24 -38.49 13.57
CA PHE A 764 21.96 -38.16 12.94
C PHE A 764 22.01 -38.22 11.40
N VAL A 765 23.12 -37.76 10.78
CA VAL A 765 23.32 -37.92 9.33
C VAL A 765 23.24 -39.39 8.93
N ILE A 766 23.89 -40.28 9.69
CA ILE A 766 23.88 -41.71 9.43
C ILE A 766 22.45 -42.26 9.54
N ILE A 767 21.71 -41.91 10.59
CA ILE A 767 20.31 -42.33 10.78
C ILE A 767 19.44 -41.91 9.58
N PHE A 768 19.53 -40.64 9.14
CA PHE A 768 18.75 -40.16 8.00
C PHE A 768 19.20 -40.76 6.67
N THR A 769 20.47 -41.08 6.53
CA THR A 769 20.99 -41.78 5.35
C THR A 769 20.44 -43.21 5.29
N ILE A 770 20.41 -43.91 6.42
CA ILE A 770 19.82 -45.26 6.53
C ILE A 770 18.33 -45.21 6.20
N GLU A 771 17.58 -44.27 6.79
CA GLU A 771 16.16 -44.06 6.48
C GLU A 771 15.94 -43.87 4.96
N CYS A 772 16.72 -42.97 4.35
CA CYS A 772 16.63 -42.67 2.92
C CYS A 772 16.92 -43.92 2.07
N ILE A 773 17.96 -44.69 2.41
CA ILE A 773 18.31 -45.93 1.70
C ILE A 773 17.20 -46.98 1.87
N MET A 774 16.67 -47.15 3.09
CA MET A 774 15.57 -48.07 3.36
C MET A 774 14.33 -47.73 2.53
N LYS A 775 13.94 -46.45 2.48
CA LYS A 775 12.80 -45.97 1.68
C LYS A 775 13.06 -46.11 0.17
N LEU A 776 14.29 -45.90 -0.29
CA LEU A 776 14.66 -46.06 -1.70
C LEU A 776 14.62 -47.53 -2.14
N ILE A 777 15.06 -48.46 -1.30
CA ILE A 777 14.95 -49.91 -1.57
C ILE A 777 13.51 -50.40 -1.48
N ALA A 778 12.73 -49.90 -0.52
CA ALA A 778 11.33 -50.28 -0.34
C ALA A 778 10.43 -49.80 -1.50
N LEU A 779 10.61 -48.56 -1.96
CA LEU A 779 9.75 -47.89 -2.93
C LEU A 779 10.30 -47.91 -4.37
N ASN A 780 11.58 -48.24 -4.56
CA ASN A 780 12.29 -48.15 -5.85
C ASN A 780 12.13 -46.75 -6.48
N PHE A 781 11.93 -46.67 -7.80
CA PHE A 781 11.71 -45.39 -8.50
C PHE A 781 10.47 -44.62 -8.05
N LYS A 782 9.50 -45.25 -7.36
CA LYS A 782 8.35 -44.56 -6.77
C LYS A 782 8.73 -43.68 -5.57
N TYR A 783 9.95 -43.83 -5.05
CA TYR A 783 10.49 -42.90 -4.07
C TYR A 783 10.48 -41.45 -4.60
N PHE A 784 10.90 -41.24 -5.86
CA PHE A 784 11.04 -39.92 -6.48
C PHE A 784 9.72 -39.31 -6.97
N THR A 785 8.61 -40.05 -6.93
CA THR A 785 7.29 -39.50 -7.28
C THR A 785 6.67 -38.71 -6.13
N ILE A 786 7.14 -38.91 -4.90
CA ILE A 786 6.63 -38.21 -3.70
C ILE A 786 7.52 -36.99 -3.44
N PRO A 787 6.99 -35.74 -3.53
CA PRO A 787 7.80 -34.52 -3.40
C PRO A 787 8.56 -34.42 -2.06
N TRP A 788 7.93 -34.84 -0.96
CA TRP A 788 8.56 -34.86 0.37
C TRP A 788 9.77 -35.80 0.44
N ASN A 789 9.72 -36.94 -0.24
CA ASN A 789 10.84 -37.87 -0.31
C ASN A 789 11.99 -37.31 -1.18
N VAL A 790 11.66 -36.59 -2.26
CA VAL A 790 12.66 -35.88 -3.08
C VAL A 790 13.35 -34.79 -2.26
N PHE A 791 12.58 -34.00 -1.51
CA PHE A 791 13.10 -33.00 -0.59
C PHE A 791 14.01 -33.61 0.49
N ASP A 792 13.58 -34.71 1.11
CA ASP A 792 14.38 -35.44 2.08
C ASP A 792 15.69 -35.95 1.49
N PHE A 793 15.64 -36.51 0.28
CA PHE A 793 16.83 -36.97 -0.44
C PHE A 793 17.81 -35.84 -0.72
N ILE A 794 17.34 -34.67 -1.19
CA ILE A 794 18.19 -33.49 -1.40
C ILE A 794 18.88 -33.08 -0.09
N ILE A 795 18.17 -33.08 1.04
CA ILE A 795 18.75 -32.74 2.34
C ILE A 795 19.80 -33.76 2.79
N VAL A 796 19.55 -35.06 2.62
CA VAL A 796 20.54 -36.11 2.96
C VAL A 796 21.78 -35.96 2.10
N VAL A 797 21.62 -35.81 0.78
CA VAL A 797 22.73 -35.63 -0.15
C VAL A 797 23.54 -34.39 0.18
N ALA A 798 22.88 -33.25 0.41
CA ALA A 798 23.56 -32.01 0.83
C ALA A 798 24.29 -32.17 2.18
N SER A 799 23.73 -32.95 3.11
CA SER A 799 24.34 -33.23 4.41
C SER A 799 25.60 -34.09 4.29
N VAL A 800 25.54 -35.15 3.49
CA VAL A 800 26.67 -36.05 3.23
C VAL A 800 27.77 -35.32 2.45
N LEU A 801 27.40 -34.58 1.40
CA LEU A 801 28.34 -33.76 0.64
C LEU A 801 28.98 -32.69 1.52
N GLY A 802 28.21 -32.01 2.37
CA GLY A 802 28.73 -30.98 3.26
C GLY A 802 29.73 -31.52 4.28
N GLN A 803 29.55 -32.77 4.73
CA GLN A 803 30.48 -33.43 5.65
C GLN A 803 31.73 -33.96 4.92
N ALA A 804 31.56 -34.61 3.76
CA ALA A 804 32.66 -35.09 2.93
C ALA A 804 33.53 -33.96 2.37
N LEU A 805 32.92 -32.85 1.93
CA LEU A 805 33.62 -31.65 1.48
C LEU A 805 34.34 -30.94 2.62
N GLY A 806 33.91 -31.10 3.87
CA GLY A 806 34.59 -30.52 5.02
C GLY A 806 36.04 -31.01 5.15
N GLU A 807 36.29 -32.28 4.88
CA GLU A 807 37.63 -32.89 4.93
C GLU A 807 38.46 -32.57 3.67
N ILE A 808 37.82 -32.55 2.49
CA ILE A 808 38.49 -32.27 1.20
C ILE A 808 38.86 -30.78 1.07
N MET A 809 37.99 -29.88 1.54
CA MET A 809 38.18 -28.43 1.43
C MET A 809 39.14 -27.87 2.47
N ALA A 810 39.56 -28.66 3.47
CA ALA A 810 40.69 -28.30 4.33
C ALA A 810 42.03 -28.25 3.55
N GLN A 811 42.10 -28.88 2.37
CA GLN A 811 43.27 -28.86 1.48
C GLN A 811 43.20 -27.79 0.37
N PHE A 812 42.03 -27.22 0.06
CA PHE A 812 41.87 -26.17 -0.95
C PHE A 812 41.65 -24.81 -0.27
N VAL A 813 42.34 -23.76 -0.71
CA VAL A 813 42.19 -22.37 -0.21
C VAL A 813 40.84 -21.78 -0.67
N VAL A 814 39.74 -22.30 -0.15
CA VAL A 814 38.39 -21.80 -0.43
C VAL A 814 37.97 -20.86 0.68
N ASN A 815 37.28 -19.76 0.32
CA ASN A 815 36.85 -18.76 1.28
C ASN A 815 36.01 -19.41 2.40
N PRO A 816 36.40 -19.26 3.69
CA PRO A 816 35.70 -19.91 4.82
C PRO A 816 34.22 -19.53 4.95
N THR A 817 33.77 -18.45 4.29
CA THR A 817 32.35 -18.08 4.22
C THR A 817 31.49 -19.07 3.42
N LEU A 818 32.01 -19.64 2.32
CA LEU A 818 31.32 -20.69 1.55
C LEU A 818 31.13 -21.96 2.40
N LEU A 819 32.12 -22.30 3.23
CA LEU A 819 32.03 -23.42 4.17
C LEU A 819 30.94 -23.21 5.22
N ARG A 820 30.73 -21.96 5.68
CA ARG A 820 29.62 -21.62 6.59
C ARG A 820 28.26 -21.83 5.94
N VAL A 821 28.09 -21.45 4.67
CA VAL A 821 26.82 -21.63 3.93
C VAL A 821 26.47 -23.11 3.78
N VAL A 822 27.45 -23.97 3.49
CA VAL A 822 27.24 -25.42 3.40
C VAL A 822 26.84 -26.02 4.76
N ARG A 823 27.38 -25.50 5.87
CA ARG A 823 26.95 -25.91 7.22
C ARG A 823 25.50 -25.50 7.52
N VAL A 824 25.03 -24.35 7.02
CA VAL A 824 23.63 -23.90 7.15
C VAL A 824 22.64 -24.85 6.46
N ALA A 825 23.05 -25.58 5.41
CA ALA A 825 22.17 -26.57 4.77
C ALA A 825 21.67 -27.68 5.73
N ARG A 826 22.37 -27.91 6.86
CA ARG A 826 21.94 -28.82 7.94
C ARG A 826 20.65 -28.35 8.61
N VAL A 827 20.40 -27.04 8.67
CA VAL A 827 19.15 -26.43 9.20
C VAL A 827 17.93 -26.85 8.36
N GLY A 828 18.12 -27.16 7.08
CA GLY A 828 17.05 -27.66 6.20
C GLY A 828 16.35 -28.92 6.73
N ARG A 829 16.98 -29.69 7.62
CA ARG A 829 16.37 -30.85 8.31
C ARG A 829 15.17 -30.47 9.19
N ILE A 830 15.15 -29.25 9.74
CA ILE A 830 14.04 -28.76 10.57
C ILE A 830 12.76 -28.66 9.72
N LEU A 831 12.87 -28.32 8.43
CA LEU A 831 11.73 -28.23 7.52
C LEU A 831 11.02 -29.58 7.33
N ARG A 832 11.65 -30.71 7.66
CA ARG A 832 11.00 -32.03 7.67
C ARG A 832 9.87 -32.11 8.71
N LEU A 833 9.92 -31.33 9.79
CA LEU A 833 8.84 -31.27 10.79
C LEU A 833 7.53 -30.75 10.20
N VAL A 834 7.60 -29.94 9.14
CA VAL A 834 6.41 -29.40 8.45
C VAL A 834 5.52 -30.51 7.88
N LYS A 835 6.12 -31.66 7.48
CA LYS A 835 5.39 -32.81 6.95
C LYS A 835 4.32 -33.33 7.93
N GLY A 836 4.60 -33.28 9.23
CA GLY A 836 3.72 -33.83 10.28
C GLY A 836 2.69 -32.83 10.82
N ALA A 837 2.82 -31.53 10.54
CA ALA A 837 2.00 -30.48 11.13
C ALA A 837 0.95 -29.95 10.13
N LYS A 838 -0.26 -30.53 10.13
CA LYS A 838 -1.37 -30.17 9.23
C LYS A 838 -1.62 -28.66 9.19
N GLY A 839 -1.74 -28.00 10.35
CA GLY A 839 -1.97 -26.56 10.44
C GLY A 839 -0.86 -25.72 9.78
N ILE A 840 0.41 -26.04 10.03
CA ILE A 840 1.56 -25.33 9.43
C ILE A 840 1.60 -25.55 7.91
N ARG A 841 1.30 -26.76 7.44
CA ARG A 841 1.26 -27.07 6.01
C ARG A 841 0.17 -26.29 5.29
N THR A 842 -1.03 -26.20 5.86
CA THR A 842 -2.13 -25.40 5.29
C THR A 842 -1.75 -23.91 5.21
N LEU A 843 -1.13 -23.37 6.26
CA LEU A 843 -0.62 -21.99 6.28
C LEU A 843 0.44 -21.74 5.20
N LEU A 844 1.44 -22.62 5.09
CA LEU A 844 2.50 -22.51 4.10
C LEU A 844 1.98 -22.68 2.67
N PHE A 845 0.99 -23.56 2.46
CA PHE A 845 0.33 -23.71 1.17
C PHE A 845 -0.42 -22.43 0.79
N ALA A 846 -1.23 -21.88 1.69
CA ALA A 846 -1.92 -20.60 1.47
C ALA A 846 -0.92 -19.46 1.15
N LEU A 847 0.20 -19.40 1.88
CA LEU A 847 1.28 -18.44 1.61
C LEU A 847 1.94 -18.67 0.24
N ALA A 848 2.26 -19.91 -0.12
CA ALA A 848 2.85 -20.23 -1.42
C ALA A 848 1.90 -19.88 -2.58
N VAL A 849 0.61 -20.13 -2.40
CA VAL A 849 -0.45 -19.78 -3.35
C VAL A 849 -0.53 -18.26 -3.55
N SER A 850 -0.27 -17.46 -2.51
CA SER A 850 -0.24 -15.99 -2.60
C SER A 850 1.02 -15.41 -3.26
N MET A 851 2.10 -16.20 -3.38
CA MET A 851 3.41 -15.73 -3.82
C MET A 851 3.43 -15.07 -5.22
N PRO A 852 2.72 -15.55 -6.25
CA PRO A 852 2.72 -14.89 -7.57
C PRO A 852 2.21 -13.44 -7.51
N ALA A 853 1.16 -13.18 -6.73
CA ALA A 853 0.65 -11.84 -6.52
C ALA A 853 1.66 -10.98 -5.73
N LEU A 854 2.20 -11.52 -4.62
CA LEU A 854 3.22 -10.84 -3.82
C LEU A 854 4.48 -10.51 -4.62
N PHE A 855 4.85 -11.34 -5.59
CA PHE A 855 5.99 -11.08 -6.47
C PHE A 855 5.77 -9.86 -7.37
N ASN A 856 4.58 -9.71 -7.98
CA ASN A 856 4.26 -8.55 -8.82
C ASN A 856 4.29 -7.24 -8.00
N ILE A 857 3.82 -7.32 -6.75
CA ILE A 857 3.90 -6.24 -5.77
C ILE A 857 5.36 -5.92 -5.43
N GLY A 858 6.16 -6.95 -5.13
CA GLY A 858 7.58 -6.81 -4.84
C GLY A 858 8.37 -6.17 -5.98
N LEU A 859 8.03 -6.49 -7.24
CA LEU A 859 8.60 -5.84 -8.42
C LEU A 859 8.26 -4.35 -8.49
N LEU A 860 7.03 -3.96 -8.16
CA LEU A 860 6.65 -2.54 -8.08
C LEU A 860 7.45 -1.81 -6.99
N LEU A 861 7.54 -2.39 -5.79
CA LEU A 861 8.32 -1.82 -4.68
C LEU A 861 9.80 -1.69 -5.06
N PHE A 862 10.36 -2.71 -5.70
CA PHE A 862 11.73 -2.68 -6.22
C PHE A 862 11.93 -1.55 -7.23
N LEU A 863 10.99 -1.34 -8.16
CA LEU A 863 11.05 -0.24 -9.12
C LEU A 863 11.01 1.13 -8.42
N VAL A 864 10.16 1.31 -7.41
CA VAL A 864 10.10 2.55 -6.62
C VAL A 864 11.42 2.78 -5.89
N MET A 865 11.97 1.77 -5.20
CA MET A 865 13.30 1.86 -4.56
C MET A 865 14.40 2.19 -5.57
N PHE A 866 14.34 1.60 -6.76
CA PHE A 866 15.30 1.86 -7.84
C PHE A 866 15.27 3.35 -8.23
N ILE A 867 14.09 3.91 -8.51
CA ILE A 867 13.94 5.32 -8.91
C ILE A 867 14.44 6.27 -7.81
N TYR A 868 14.04 6.02 -6.56
CA TYR A 868 14.49 6.83 -5.42
C TYR A 868 15.99 6.67 -5.14
N SER A 869 16.59 5.52 -5.46
CA SER A 869 18.05 5.33 -5.34
C SER A 869 18.80 6.23 -6.32
N ILE A 870 18.34 6.30 -7.58
CA ILE A 870 18.97 7.18 -8.59
C ILE A 870 18.80 8.66 -8.18
N PHE A 871 17.62 9.06 -7.73
CA PHE A 871 17.42 10.42 -7.19
C PHE A 871 18.29 10.70 -5.96
N GLY A 872 18.39 9.73 -5.04
CA GLY A 872 19.21 9.82 -3.84
C GLY A 872 20.69 10.03 -4.17
N MET A 873 21.24 9.23 -5.08
CA MET A 873 22.62 9.43 -5.56
C MET A 873 22.81 10.78 -6.27
N SER A 874 21.81 11.26 -6.99
CA SER A 874 21.91 12.54 -7.70
C SER A 874 21.87 13.74 -6.75
N PHE A 875 21.08 13.68 -5.69
CA PHE A 875 20.87 14.82 -4.78
C PHE A 875 21.76 14.77 -3.54
N PHE A 876 22.09 13.58 -3.02
CA PHE A 876 22.62 13.41 -1.67
C PHE A 876 23.94 12.63 -1.58
N ALA A 877 24.58 12.29 -2.71
CA ALA A 877 25.83 11.52 -2.70
C ALA A 877 27.00 12.18 -1.95
N TYR A 878 27.00 13.51 -1.82
CA TYR A 878 28.09 14.28 -1.21
C TYR A 878 27.73 14.91 0.13
N VAL A 879 26.56 14.58 0.69
CA VAL A 879 26.13 15.14 1.97
C VAL A 879 27.06 14.64 3.09
N ARG A 880 27.40 15.53 4.02
CA ARG A 880 28.21 15.18 5.18
C ARG A 880 27.62 14.02 5.97
N LYS A 881 28.47 13.04 6.27
CA LYS A 881 28.12 11.85 7.06
C LYS A 881 27.82 12.26 8.50
N SER A 882 26.55 12.16 8.89
CA SER A 882 26.04 12.51 10.23
C SER A 882 24.78 11.71 10.53
N ALA A 883 24.49 11.49 11.82
CA ALA A 883 23.30 10.78 12.30
C ALA A 883 23.01 9.45 11.57
N GLY A 884 22.09 9.43 10.62
CA GLY A 884 21.70 8.23 9.85
C GLY A 884 22.55 7.93 8.61
N ILE A 885 23.46 8.82 8.22
CA ILE A 885 24.36 8.63 7.07
C ILE A 885 25.77 8.30 7.56
N THR A 886 26.27 7.12 7.18
CA THR A 886 27.58 6.59 7.58
C THR A 886 28.39 6.14 6.36
N ASP A 887 29.58 5.57 6.57
CA ASP A 887 30.41 5.04 5.47
C ASP A 887 29.77 3.84 4.74
N LEU A 888 28.90 3.09 5.42
CA LEU A 888 28.18 1.95 4.85
C LEU A 888 26.76 2.31 4.39
N PHE A 889 26.08 3.17 5.14
CA PHE A 889 24.71 3.61 4.87
C PHE A 889 24.72 5.03 4.31
N ASN A 890 24.85 5.17 2.99
CA ASN A 890 24.89 6.47 2.31
C ASN A 890 24.32 6.39 0.88
N PHE A 891 24.28 7.56 0.22
CA PHE A 891 23.84 7.70 -1.16
C PHE A 891 25.01 7.83 -2.16
N GLU A 892 26.21 7.38 -1.81
CA GLU A 892 27.39 7.51 -2.71
C GLU A 892 27.31 6.54 -3.91
N THR A 893 26.80 5.33 -3.67
CA THR A 893 26.68 4.26 -4.68
C THR A 893 25.27 3.69 -4.74
N PHE A 894 24.94 3.01 -5.84
CA PHE A 894 23.60 2.46 -6.04
C PHE A 894 23.24 1.37 -5.00
N PRO A 895 24.11 0.39 -4.68
CA PRO A 895 23.80 -0.61 -3.66
C PRO A 895 23.62 0.00 -2.26
N ASN A 896 24.46 0.97 -1.87
CA ASN A 896 24.32 1.65 -0.57
C ASN A 896 22.98 2.40 -0.50
N SER A 897 22.61 3.10 -1.57
CA SER A 897 21.33 3.81 -1.68
C SER A 897 20.14 2.85 -1.55
N MET A 898 20.20 1.69 -2.20
CA MET A 898 19.18 0.65 -2.10
C MET A 898 19.05 0.10 -0.68
N ILE A 899 20.14 -0.07 0.07
CA ILE A 899 20.11 -0.53 1.47
C ILE A 899 19.45 0.52 2.36
N VAL A 900 19.82 1.79 2.23
CA VAL A 900 19.24 2.90 3.00
C VAL A 900 17.74 3.01 2.74
N LEU A 901 17.33 2.93 1.47
CA LEU A 901 15.91 2.96 1.10
C LEU A 901 15.18 1.71 1.57
N PHE A 902 15.76 0.51 1.45
CA PHE A 902 15.16 -0.72 1.96
C PHE A 902 14.92 -0.68 3.47
N GLN A 903 15.83 -0.10 4.26
CA GLN A 903 15.60 0.16 5.68
C GLN A 903 14.39 1.08 5.88
N MET A 904 14.31 2.17 5.11
CA MET A 904 13.23 3.16 5.20
C MET A 904 11.88 2.67 4.62
N CYS A 905 11.82 1.59 3.83
CA CYS A 905 10.55 0.97 3.40
C CYS A 905 9.66 0.57 4.58
N THR A 906 10.26 0.24 5.71
CA THR A 906 9.55 -0.08 6.97
C THR A 906 9.33 1.15 7.85
N THR A 907 9.64 2.35 7.34
CA THR A 907 9.78 3.61 8.10
C THR A 907 10.85 3.58 9.19
N ALA A 908 11.72 2.57 9.23
CA ALA A 908 12.81 2.55 10.21
C ALA A 908 13.93 3.53 9.82
N GLY A 909 14.47 4.26 10.80
CA GLY A 909 15.69 5.08 10.63
C GLY A 909 15.55 6.33 9.75
N TRP A 910 14.38 6.61 9.17
CA TRP A 910 14.22 7.76 8.24
C TRP A 910 14.47 9.11 8.92
N SER A 911 14.20 9.25 10.23
CA SER A 911 14.45 10.48 10.99
C SER A 911 15.94 10.84 11.06
N GLY A 912 16.82 9.85 11.26
CA GLY A 912 18.27 10.07 11.28
C GLY A 912 18.83 10.40 9.90
N VAL A 913 18.28 9.78 8.85
CA VAL A 913 18.61 10.14 7.45
C VAL A 913 18.12 11.55 7.15
N PHE A 914 16.90 11.90 7.55
CA PHE A 914 16.32 13.24 7.39
C PHE A 914 17.21 14.32 8.04
N GLN A 915 17.68 14.06 9.27
CA GLN A 915 18.57 14.97 9.98
C GLN A 915 19.86 15.24 9.19
N ALA A 916 20.47 14.23 8.60
CA ALA A 916 21.69 14.41 7.80
C ALA A 916 21.44 15.21 6.52
N LEU A 917 20.34 14.92 5.81
CA LEU A 917 20.03 15.53 4.51
C LEU A 917 19.55 16.99 4.60
N THR A 918 19.21 17.47 5.80
CA THR A 918 18.71 18.83 6.05
C THR A 918 19.78 19.80 6.57
N ASN A 919 21.02 19.35 6.79
CA ASN A 919 22.13 20.22 7.20
C ASN A 919 22.49 21.21 6.10
N ASP A 920 22.16 22.50 6.24
CA ASP A 920 22.42 23.53 5.24
C ASP A 920 23.34 24.67 5.69
N GLN A 921 23.69 24.73 6.99
CA GLN A 921 24.49 25.82 7.57
C GLN A 921 25.75 25.32 8.31
N PRO A 922 26.84 26.11 8.35
CA PRO A 922 27.98 25.84 9.22
C PRO A 922 27.60 25.94 10.70
N PRO A 923 28.16 25.11 11.60
CA PRO A 923 29.27 24.16 11.39
C PRO A 923 28.84 22.74 10.97
N ASP A 924 27.54 22.50 10.78
CA ASP A 924 27.00 21.18 10.41
C ASP A 924 27.39 20.76 9.00
N CYS A 925 27.65 21.71 8.10
CA CYS A 925 28.23 21.45 6.78
C CYS A 925 29.21 22.56 6.37
N ASP A 926 30.07 22.28 5.39
CA ASP A 926 31.00 23.22 4.77
C ASP A 926 30.60 23.46 3.29
N PRO A 927 30.02 24.62 2.97
CA PRO A 927 29.67 24.95 1.58
C PRO A 927 30.89 25.28 0.71
N THR A 928 32.06 25.52 1.32
CA THR A 928 33.29 25.93 0.64
C THR A 928 34.25 24.78 0.36
N LEU A 929 33.94 23.57 0.83
CA LEU A 929 34.73 22.37 0.59
C LEU A 929 34.87 22.12 -0.92
N ASN A 930 36.06 22.41 -1.47
CA ASN A 930 36.36 22.21 -2.88
C ASN A 930 37.09 20.88 -3.06
N THR A 931 36.34 19.83 -3.39
CA THR A 931 36.94 18.58 -3.89
C THR A 931 37.03 18.65 -5.43
N PRO A 932 37.91 17.87 -6.08
CA PRO A 932 38.02 17.87 -7.55
C PRO A 932 36.72 17.46 -8.27
N SER A 933 35.72 16.91 -7.57
CA SER A 933 34.48 16.40 -8.17
C SER A 933 33.22 17.21 -7.80
N HIS A 934 33.20 17.94 -6.68
CA HIS A 934 32.02 18.70 -6.24
C HIS A 934 32.40 19.86 -5.30
N LYS A 935 31.48 20.83 -5.18
CA LYS A 935 31.60 21.98 -4.27
C LYS A 935 30.60 21.82 -3.13
N GLY A 936 31.11 21.79 -1.90
CA GLY A 936 30.35 21.74 -0.65
C GLY A 936 29.76 20.37 -0.31
N ASP A 937 29.55 20.12 0.98
CA ASP A 937 28.95 18.88 1.52
C ASP A 937 27.60 19.12 2.23
N CYS A 938 26.98 20.28 1.97
CA CYS A 938 25.69 20.66 2.54
C CYS A 938 24.50 19.95 1.86
N GLY A 939 23.52 19.61 2.68
CA GLY A 939 22.20 19.14 2.26
C GLY A 939 21.29 20.28 1.79
N ASN A 940 20.10 19.92 1.34
CA ASN A 940 19.08 20.89 0.89
C ASN A 940 17.71 20.52 1.46
N PRO A 941 17.22 21.25 2.49
CA PRO A 941 15.94 20.97 3.14
C PRO A 941 14.74 20.98 2.19
N ALA A 942 14.74 21.85 1.18
CA ALA A 942 13.64 21.99 0.24
C ALA A 942 13.51 20.79 -0.70
N ILE A 943 14.59 20.04 -0.95
CA ILE A 943 14.58 18.80 -1.74
C ILE A 943 14.48 17.57 -0.84
N ALA A 944 15.19 17.56 0.30
CA ALA A 944 15.22 16.44 1.24
C ALA A 944 13.86 16.15 1.86
N THR A 945 13.11 17.20 2.24
CA THR A 945 11.78 17.04 2.87
C THR A 945 10.77 16.37 1.94
N PRO A 946 10.49 16.88 0.73
CA PRO A 946 9.56 16.20 -0.17
C PRO A 946 10.09 14.83 -0.61
N PHE A 947 11.40 14.65 -0.80
CA PHE A 947 11.98 13.35 -1.15
C PHE A 947 11.68 12.27 -0.09
N LEU A 948 11.97 12.52 1.18
CA LEU A 948 11.77 11.54 2.24
C LEU A 948 10.29 11.36 2.61
N VAL A 949 9.53 12.45 2.73
CA VAL A 949 8.10 12.36 3.07
C VAL A 949 7.32 11.63 1.97
N SER A 950 7.58 11.95 0.70
CA SER A 950 6.93 11.23 -0.41
C SER A 950 7.34 9.76 -0.46
N TYR A 951 8.61 9.44 -0.20
CA TYR A 951 9.08 8.06 -0.14
C TYR A 951 8.39 7.26 0.96
N VAL A 952 8.36 7.80 2.20
CA VAL A 952 7.71 7.15 3.34
C VAL A 952 6.22 6.96 3.11
N ILE A 953 5.53 7.96 2.56
CA ILE A 953 4.11 7.84 2.20
C ILE A 953 3.95 6.73 1.15
N ILE A 954 4.60 6.83 -0.02
CA ILE A 954 4.43 5.87 -1.13
C ILE A 954 4.76 4.43 -0.69
N THR A 955 5.89 4.22 0.00
CA THR A 955 6.29 2.88 0.45
C THR A 955 5.36 2.35 1.54
N SER A 956 4.94 3.18 2.50
CA SER A 956 3.92 2.79 3.48
C SER A 956 2.60 2.43 2.80
N LEU A 957 2.15 3.20 1.79
CA LEU A 957 0.93 2.89 1.03
C LEU A 957 1.05 1.54 0.28
N ILE A 958 2.19 1.26 -0.35
CA ILE A 958 2.40 0.04 -1.14
C ILE A 958 2.60 -1.17 -0.22
N VAL A 959 3.45 -1.04 0.80
CA VAL A 959 3.83 -2.14 1.72
C VAL A 959 2.67 -2.46 2.65
N ILE A 960 2.14 -1.48 3.40
CA ILE A 960 1.13 -1.75 4.42
C ILE A 960 -0.20 -2.12 3.77
N ASN A 961 -0.65 -1.37 2.76
CA ASN A 961 -2.01 -1.60 2.27
C ASN A 961 -2.16 -2.83 1.39
N MET A 962 -1.19 -3.11 0.51
CA MET A 962 -1.38 -4.13 -0.50
C MET A 962 -0.87 -5.49 -0.04
N TYR A 963 0.24 -5.56 0.71
CA TYR A 963 0.66 -6.85 1.28
C TYR A 963 -0.33 -7.36 2.32
N ILE A 964 -0.77 -6.50 3.25
CA ILE A 964 -1.71 -6.92 4.29
C ILE A 964 -3.04 -7.31 3.66
N ALA A 965 -3.58 -6.53 2.71
CA ALA A 965 -4.84 -6.88 2.05
C ALA A 965 -4.74 -8.23 1.32
N VAL A 966 -3.66 -8.47 0.56
CA VAL A 966 -3.48 -9.74 -0.17
C VAL A 966 -3.30 -10.92 0.79
N ILE A 967 -2.51 -10.77 1.85
CA ILE A 967 -2.26 -11.87 2.81
C ILE A 967 -3.51 -12.15 3.65
N LEU A 968 -4.16 -11.12 4.20
CA LEU A 968 -5.33 -11.26 5.07
C LEU A 968 -6.49 -11.94 4.32
N GLU A 969 -6.73 -11.54 3.07
CA GLU A 969 -7.78 -12.12 2.27
C GLU A 969 -7.50 -13.59 1.92
N ASN A 970 -6.26 -13.92 1.54
CA ASN A 970 -5.88 -15.30 1.25
C ASN A 970 -5.95 -16.19 2.49
N PHE A 971 -5.59 -15.63 3.63
CA PHE A 971 -5.70 -16.32 4.89
C PHE A 971 -7.16 -16.55 5.28
N ASN A 972 -8.02 -15.54 5.14
CA ASN A 972 -9.46 -15.67 5.36
C ASN A 972 -10.09 -16.71 4.42
N GLN A 973 -9.77 -16.70 3.12
CA GLN A 973 -10.26 -17.69 2.17
C GLN A 973 -9.80 -19.11 2.53
N ALA A 974 -8.51 -19.29 2.86
CA ALA A 974 -7.99 -20.60 3.26
C ALA A 974 -8.64 -21.09 4.56
N GLN A 975 -9.00 -20.18 5.47
CA GLN A 975 -9.71 -20.51 6.70
C GLN A 975 -11.19 -20.86 6.43
N GLU A 976 -11.86 -20.14 5.54
CA GLU A 976 -13.23 -20.46 5.10
C GLU A 976 -13.29 -21.82 4.40
N ASP A 977 -12.33 -22.12 3.51
CA ASP A 977 -12.22 -23.42 2.85
C ASP A 977 -12.05 -24.57 3.87
N VAL A 978 -11.34 -24.33 4.97
CA VAL A 978 -11.16 -25.29 6.06
C VAL A 978 -12.39 -25.39 6.98
N GLN A 979 -13.12 -24.29 7.20
CA GLN A 979 -14.28 -24.26 8.10
C GLN A 979 -15.57 -24.75 7.43
N GLN A 980 -15.76 -24.49 6.12
CA GLN A 980 -17.00 -24.76 5.38
C GLN A 980 -16.91 -25.98 4.46
N GLY A 981 -15.71 -26.48 4.16
CA GLY A 981 -15.49 -27.55 3.17
C GLY A 981 -14.82 -28.80 3.72
N LEU A 982 -14.91 -29.89 2.94
CA LEU A 982 -14.00 -31.02 3.06
C LEU A 982 -12.61 -30.58 2.60
N THR A 983 -11.60 -30.78 3.45
CA THR A 983 -10.22 -30.40 3.14
C THR A 983 -9.57 -31.41 2.19
N ASP A 984 -8.54 -31.00 1.44
CA ASP A 984 -7.72 -31.92 0.61
C ASP A 984 -7.20 -33.13 1.41
N ASP A 985 -6.94 -32.95 2.70
CA ASP A 985 -6.53 -34.01 3.61
C ASP A 985 -7.64 -35.02 3.91
N ASP A 986 -8.91 -34.60 3.88
CA ASP A 986 -10.05 -35.51 4.10
C ASP A 986 -10.27 -36.37 2.86
N TYR A 987 -10.02 -35.82 1.66
CA TYR A 987 -9.95 -36.59 0.42
C TYR A 987 -8.73 -37.54 0.41
N ASP A 988 -7.58 -37.11 0.92
CA ASP A 988 -6.41 -37.97 1.09
C ASP A 988 -6.70 -39.13 2.03
N MET A 989 -7.32 -38.86 3.17
CA MET A 989 -7.75 -39.88 4.13
C MET A 989 -8.74 -40.86 3.49
N TYR A 990 -9.72 -40.36 2.72
CA TYR A 990 -10.66 -41.19 1.97
C TYR A 990 -9.94 -42.15 1.01
N TYR A 991 -9.03 -41.63 0.18
CA TYR A 991 -8.31 -42.45 -0.78
C TYR A 991 -7.26 -43.39 -0.14
N GLU A 992 -6.64 -42.99 0.97
CA GLU A 992 -5.72 -43.84 1.73
C GLU A 992 -6.48 -45.04 2.34
N LYS A 993 -7.63 -44.78 2.93
CA LYS A 993 -8.51 -45.82 3.48
C LYS A 993 -9.07 -46.68 2.36
N TRP A 994 -9.52 -46.08 1.25
CA TRP A 994 -10.01 -46.78 0.06
C TRP A 994 -9.00 -47.79 -0.48
N GLN A 995 -7.72 -47.41 -0.51
CA GLN A 995 -6.63 -48.27 -0.99
C GLN A 995 -6.52 -49.60 -0.21
N ARG A 996 -6.97 -49.66 1.05
CA ARG A 996 -7.01 -50.90 1.84
C ARG A 996 -8.09 -51.87 1.33
N PHE A 997 -9.20 -51.33 0.83
CA PHE A 997 -10.33 -52.09 0.30
C PHE A 997 -10.18 -52.39 -1.20
N ASP A 998 -9.50 -51.54 -1.97
CA ASP A 998 -9.13 -51.75 -3.39
C ASP A 998 -7.60 -51.64 -3.63
N PRO A 999 -6.83 -52.67 -3.28
CA PRO A 999 -5.37 -52.67 -3.48
C PRO A 999 -4.95 -52.63 -4.95
N SER A 1000 -5.83 -53.05 -5.85
CA SER A 1000 -5.60 -53.08 -7.30
C SER A 1000 -5.69 -51.72 -7.97
N GLY A 1001 -6.37 -50.75 -7.35
CA GLY A 1001 -6.72 -49.47 -7.96
C GLY A 1001 -7.77 -49.62 -9.06
N SER A 1002 -8.70 -50.57 -8.89
CA SER A 1002 -9.81 -50.81 -9.82
C SER A 1002 -10.88 -49.71 -9.80
N GLN A 1003 -10.89 -48.85 -8.77
CA GLN A 1003 -11.89 -47.82 -8.47
C GLN A 1003 -13.25 -48.37 -8.03
N PHE A 1004 -13.36 -49.67 -7.75
CA PHE A 1004 -14.58 -50.32 -7.30
C PHE A 1004 -14.35 -51.10 -6.01
N ILE A 1005 -15.35 -51.11 -5.12
CA ILE A 1005 -15.47 -52.06 -4.00
C ILE A 1005 -16.78 -52.83 -4.12
N LYS A 1006 -16.89 -53.96 -3.42
CA LYS A 1006 -18.16 -54.69 -3.32
C LYS A 1006 -19.12 -53.98 -2.36
N TYR A 1007 -20.42 -54.08 -2.61
CA TYR A 1007 -21.47 -53.52 -1.76
C TYR A 1007 -21.34 -53.93 -0.28
N ASP A 1008 -21.02 -55.19 -0.01
CA ASP A 1008 -20.86 -55.73 1.36
C ASP A 1008 -19.78 -55.01 2.17
N GLN A 1009 -18.75 -54.46 1.50
CA GLN A 1009 -17.62 -53.79 2.14
C GLN A 1009 -17.90 -52.32 2.45
N LEU A 1010 -19.01 -51.76 1.93
CA LEU A 1010 -19.34 -50.34 2.10
C LEU A 1010 -19.47 -49.96 3.58
N SER A 1011 -20.23 -50.75 4.35
CA SER A 1011 -20.47 -50.47 5.77
C SER A 1011 -19.18 -50.45 6.60
N ASP A 1012 -18.25 -51.35 6.30
CA ASP A 1012 -16.94 -51.39 6.94
C ASP A 1012 -16.06 -50.21 6.51
N PHE A 1013 -16.12 -49.86 5.22
CA PHE A 1013 -15.35 -48.76 4.65
C PHE A 1013 -15.72 -47.40 5.27
N VAL A 1014 -17.00 -47.04 5.29
CA VAL A 1014 -17.44 -45.75 5.89
C VAL A 1014 -17.26 -45.66 7.41
N ASP A 1015 -17.17 -46.79 8.11
CA ASP A 1015 -16.84 -46.81 9.54
C ASP A 1015 -15.33 -46.68 9.81
N ASP A 1016 -14.47 -47.17 8.91
CA ASP A 1016 -13.00 -47.02 8.98
C ASP A 1016 -12.52 -45.61 8.57
N LEU A 1017 -13.37 -44.79 7.94
CA LEU A 1017 -13.07 -43.38 7.70
C LEU A 1017 -12.92 -42.61 9.02
N GLU A 1018 -12.26 -41.46 8.97
CA GLU A 1018 -12.10 -40.55 10.11
C GLU A 1018 -13.08 -39.36 9.99
N PRO A 1019 -13.48 -38.70 11.11
CA PRO A 1019 -14.26 -37.47 11.04
C PRO A 1019 -13.53 -36.43 10.16
N PRO A 1020 -14.21 -35.72 9.24
CA PRO A 1020 -15.66 -35.54 9.13
C PRO A 1020 -16.44 -36.55 8.27
N LEU A 1021 -15.78 -37.45 7.52
CA LEU A 1021 -16.45 -38.38 6.58
C LEU A 1021 -16.90 -39.70 7.21
N ARG A 1022 -16.52 -39.97 8.47
CA ARG A 1022 -16.85 -41.20 9.18
C ARG A 1022 -18.36 -41.34 9.44
N ILE A 1023 -18.90 -42.51 9.13
CA ILE A 1023 -20.25 -42.92 9.54
C ILE A 1023 -20.15 -44.18 10.40
N SER A 1024 -20.23 -43.98 11.71
CA SER A 1024 -20.13 -45.06 12.70
C SER A 1024 -21.27 -46.08 12.56
N LYS A 1025 -20.97 -47.34 12.83
CA LYS A 1025 -22.01 -48.38 12.90
C LYS A 1025 -22.99 -48.13 14.05
N PRO A 1026 -24.29 -48.42 13.88
CA PRO A 1026 -24.95 -48.97 12.68
C PRO A 1026 -25.20 -47.89 11.61
N ASN A 1027 -24.59 -48.06 10.42
CA ASN A 1027 -24.60 -47.06 9.35
C ASN A 1027 -25.53 -47.41 8.17
N HIS A 1028 -26.15 -48.60 8.18
CA HIS A 1028 -26.99 -49.10 7.08
C HIS A 1028 -28.15 -48.16 6.72
N LEU A 1029 -28.85 -47.60 7.72
CA LEU A 1029 -29.98 -46.68 7.48
C LEU A 1029 -29.54 -45.40 6.75
N ILE A 1030 -28.36 -44.89 7.08
CA ILE A 1030 -27.81 -43.67 6.50
C ILE A 1030 -27.35 -43.97 5.07
N LEU A 1031 -26.68 -45.11 4.84
CA LEU A 1031 -26.23 -45.55 3.52
C LEU A 1031 -27.40 -45.79 2.55
N VAL A 1032 -28.52 -46.32 3.04
CA VAL A 1032 -29.75 -46.45 2.23
C VAL A 1032 -30.32 -45.08 1.85
N ARG A 1033 -30.27 -44.09 2.75
CA ARG A 1033 -30.71 -42.71 2.45
C ARG A 1033 -29.85 -42.02 1.40
N MET A 1034 -28.57 -42.38 1.27
CA MET A 1034 -27.67 -41.77 0.28
C MET A 1034 -27.96 -42.16 -1.18
N ASN A 1035 -28.76 -43.21 -1.41
CA ASN A 1035 -29.17 -43.67 -2.74
C ASN A 1035 -27.99 -43.82 -3.74
N LEU A 1036 -26.93 -44.52 -3.32
CA LEU A 1036 -25.71 -44.70 -4.10
C LEU A 1036 -25.97 -45.65 -5.29
N PRO A 1037 -25.50 -45.32 -6.51
CA PRO A 1037 -25.65 -46.18 -7.68
C PRO A 1037 -24.82 -47.47 -7.55
N ILE A 1038 -25.48 -48.61 -7.72
CA ILE A 1038 -24.83 -49.93 -7.74
C ILE A 1038 -24.60 -50.34 -9.19
N CYS A 1039 -23.35 -50.60 -9.55
CA CYS A 1039 -22.95 -51.08 -10.87
C CYS A 1039 -23.11 -52.60 -10.99
N GLU A 1040 -22.92 -53.14 -12.20
CA GLU A 1040 -22.98 -54.58 -12.45
C GLU A 1040 -22.02 -55.37 -11.53
N TYR A 1041 -22.52 -56.52 -11.06
CA TYR A 1041 -21.85 -57.44 -10.12
C TYR A 1041 -21.68 -56.92 -8.69
N ASP A 1042 -22.67 -56.17 -8.16
CA ASP A 1042 -22.68 -55.62 -6.79
C ASP A 1042 -21.44 -54.77 -6.46
N ARG A 1043 -20.97 -54.01 -7.45
CA ARG A 1043 -19.81 -53.13 -7.33
C ARG A 1043 -20.25 -51.68 -7.24
N MET A 1044 -19.55 -50.89 -6.46
CA MET A 1044 -19.80 -49.45 -6.34
C MET A 1044 -18.55 -48.65 -6.65
N HIS A 1045 -18.70 -47.54 -7.38
CA HIS A 1045 -17.60 -46.70 -7.81
C HIS A 1045 -17.15 -45.75 -6.70
N CYS A 1046 -15.83 -45.52 -6.61
CA CYS A 1046 -15.26 -44.70 -5.55
C CYS A 1046 -15.74 -43.23 -5.56
N VAL A 1047 -16.06 -42.68 -6.75
CA VAL A 1047 -16.48 -41.28 -6.89
C VAL A 1047 -17.93 -41.13 -6.46
N ASP A 1048 -18.78 -42.10 -6.78
CA ASP A 1048 -20.20 -42.08 -6.40
C ASP A 1048 -20.36 -42.15 -4.87
N ILE A 1049 -19.55 -42.98 -4.20
CA ILE A 1049 -19.53 -43.07 -2.73
C ILE A 1049 -19.03 -41.76 -2.12
N LEU A 1050 -17.95 -41.19 -2.67
CA LEU A 1050 -17.39 -39.93 -2.19
C LEU A 1050 -18.38 -38.76 -2.38
N ASP A 1051 -19.07 -38.70 -3.52
CA ASP A 1051 -20.10 -37.71 -3.81
C ASP A 1051 -21.28 -37.85 -2.84
N GLY A 1052 -21.75 -39.07 -2.57
CA GLY A 1052 -22.79 -39.33 -1.57
C GLY A 1052 -22.38 -38.91 -0.16
N LEU A 1053 -21.15 -39.20 0.25
CA LEU A 1053 -20.61 -38.77 1.55
C LEU A 1053 -20.46 -37.25 1.63
N THR A 1054 -20.06 -36.62 0.54
CA THR A 1054 -19.91 -35.15 0.44
C THR A 1054 -21.27 -34.47 0.55
N LYS A 1055 -22.29 -34.97 -0.15
CA LYS A 1055 -23.68 -34.49 -0.05
C LYS A 1055 -24.25 -34.68 1.36
N TYR A 1056 -23.91 -35.78 2.02
CA TYR A 1056 -24.31 -36.04 3.40
C TYR A 1056 -23.68 -35.05 4.38
N PHE A 1057 -22.38 -34.78 4.22
CA PHE A 1057 -21.68 -33.79 5.02
C PHE A 1057 -22.23 -32.37 4.82
N LEU A 1058 -22.54 -31.98 3.57
CA LEU A 1058 -23.08 -30.66 3.23
C LEU A 1058 -24.58 -30.48 3.58
N GLY A 1059 -25.27 -31.54 4.04
CA GLY A 1059 -26.67 -31.49 4.43
C GLY A 1059 -27.68 -31.35 3.28
N THR A 1060 -27.25 -31.50 2.02
CA THR A 1060 -28.13 -31.37 0.84
C THR A 1060 -29.10 -32.54 0.67
N LEU A 1061 -28.85 -33.67 1.34
CA LEU A 1061 -29.77 -34.81 1.37
C LEU A 1061 -31.10 -34.50 2.08
N ASP A 1062 -31.13 -33.55 3.02
CA ASP A 1062 -32.36 -33.17 3.71
C ASP A 1062 -33.22 -32.18 2.90
N THR A 1063 -32.61 -31.36 2.02
CA THR A 1063 -33.33 -30.38 1.19
C THR A 1063 -33.93 -30.97 -0.09
N GLU A 1064 -33.25 -31.91 -0.75
CA GLU A 1064 -33.79 -32.59 -1.94
C GLU A 1064 -34.99 -33.49 -1.59
N ILE A 1065 -34.99 -34.10 -0.40
CA ILE A 1065 -36.11 -34.93 0.08
C ILE A 1065 -37.31 -34.07 0.51
N ALA A 1066 -37.09 -32.87 1.05
CA ALA A 1066 -38.20 -31.95 1.34
C ALA A 1066 -38.99 -31.58 0.08
N ILE A 1067 -38.33 -31.51 -1.08
CA ILE A 1067 -38.98 -31.27 -2.38
C ILE A 1067 -39.72 -32.52 -2.87
N TYR A 1068 -39.17 -33.72 -2.67
CA TYR A 1068 -39.82 -34.98 -3.03
C TYR A 1068 -40.94 -35.44 -2.08
N ILE A 1069 -41.03 -34.86 -0.87
CA ILE A 1069 -42.17 -35.05 0.04
C ILE A 1069 -43.27 -34.00 -0.24
N PHE A 1070 -42.94 -32.91 -0.93
CA PHE A 1070 -43.89 -31.87 -1.36
C PHE A 1070 -44.46 -32.05 -2.78
N ILE A 1071 -43.88 -32.95 -3.59
CA ILE A 1071 -44.40 -33.43 -4.89
C ILE A 1071 -45.01 -34.82 -4.65
#